data_AF-A0A4R3I1Y0-F1
#
_entry.id   AF-A0A4R3I1Y0-F1
#
_cell.length_a   1.000
_cell.length_b   1.000
_cell.length_c   1.000
_cell.angle_alpha   90.00
_cell.angle_beta   90.00
_cell.angle_gamma   90.00
#
_symmetry.space_group_name_H-M   'P 1'
#
loop_
_entity.id
_entity.type
_entity.pdbx_description
1 polymer ?
#
loop_
_entity_poly.entity_id
_entity_poly.type
_entity_poly.pdbx_seq_one_letter_code
_entity_poly.pdbx_strand_id
1 'polypeptide(L)'
;MAKKLIGQAGVLLAALAISTTAHATPPDITPPLKKLLSTLPIAELKDQVQGMIGALQQTTCGDKLTGCYYTQSGPLQLYFFTTKGNQQTFLMVVDKTLPLPHLLSDKVQKAMGSTTLSSPIISISTTDYALDIIKMPPSLQKVVREHYFNVSSLSFASGVQLAAQANLGGGMKSAMESFGVKSDQVTMRAAVVLPMPTDLTSGASAGAGMAEAMAHGDTMKKAGADAAKPEAFIEFQFAPNTRIAMVSPKMELTDATFFINNALTFGYKGNAAFKGVENRKIIIHFQTPWNPAGALDLLDFQFRMATPPVFTMEDAARMMFAMAVPDPRLAKYGGGYIRNIDSYKNALLSVTKPLSVFQLKNPNPAEYRFGDSTKPFPNDAKYFNYAILGPLTEGGPYMRQAGDIKILGQKMGWLDASAGSNGLAGDVGAGVTLKLGPLGKVNFKMDASMKVNGNKQDISLLGNVAGQTVSVILSGSTMTIAMNASCVNPFEIKAKVAITESTDIAEVFDGQGGVNVDPSKISGCIGKELEAAYNKIAGEYKHLSGYTASAATAELKKISDAANAATKAAEEESMKAAEQARKEYEKTKNAARDVANKSSNAANNALKAAGNVFKGFGKKKRHKPEPDPLFASSAFDWDYYYDNQPNVVKSGMDLATHWKNNGFNEGRRGSLEFDAKFYRDRYLDVQAQCKATDRMCVLRHWLDTGLQSGRQGSPDVAVATYLDRYPDLQKLFGPNDYIAAMEHWLESGEDEGRNPRPASNDPGPVMGPLRVGGGGGSAWTDDAVCKGQHITGWRVYSGSKVDRLQFRYPGGWGEAHGGNKQFKEEILLAADEYVERVSFRGSSEVEGVIFYTNKGRTHGNYGSSKMNGEYKVTPGQKLGCMSGRSGDRTDQLIFRSTGPR
;
A
#
# COMPACT_ATOMS: atom_id res chain seq x y z
N MET A 1 95.95 -15.40 25.17
CA MET A 1 95.39 -16.57 24.46
C MET A 1 94.55 -16.08 23.29
N ALA A 2 94.70 -16.77 22.16
CA ALA A 2 94.05 -16.68 20.84
C ALA A 2 92.58 -16.21 20.80
N LYS A 3 92.04 -15.60 19.73
CA LYS A 3 92.56 -14.96 18.50
C LYS A 3 91.34 -14.33 17.79
N LYS A 4 91.63 -13.33 16.95
CA LYS A 4 90.91 -12.87 15.75
C LYS A 4 89.82 -11.79 15.83
N LEU A 5 90.15 -10.72 15.08
CA LEU A 5 89.36 -9.99 14.06
C LEU A 5 88.43 -8.90 14.62
N ILE A 6 88.50 -7.60 14.24
CA ILE A 6 88.84 -6.94 12.96
C ILE A 6 89.42 -5.54 13.23
N GLY A 7 90.47 -5.15 12.49
CA GLY A 7 90.89 -3.75 12.25
C GLY A 7 90.56 -3.37 10.79
N GLN A 8 90.78 -2.17 10.28
CA GLN A 8 91.36 -0.92 10.75
C GLN A 8 90.98 0.13 9.68
N ALA A 9 91.03 1.41 10.05
CA ALA A 9 90.83 2.54 9.16
C ALA A 9 91.92 2.67 8.07
N GLY A 10 91.57 3.30 6.94
CA GLY A 10 92.50 3.75 5.92
C GLY A 10 91.89 4.87 5.08
N VAL A 11 92.55 6.03 5.10
CA VAL A 11 92.25 7.23 4.29
C VAL A 11 92.79 7.03 2.87
N LEU A 12 92.04 7.41 1.83
CA LEU A 12 92.59 7.63 0.49
C LEU A 12 91.88 8.80 -0.23
N LEU A 13 92.70 9.69 -0.79
CA LEU A 13 92.34 10.78 -1.69
C LEU A 13 91.48 10.27 -2.86
N ALA A 14 90.41 10.99 -3.19
CA ALA A 14 89.71 10.85 -4.47
C ALA A 14 89.68 12.19 -5.20
N ALA A 15 90.16 12.15 -6.43
CA ALA A 15 90.32 13.25 -7.36
C ALA A 15 89.00 13.91 -7.76
N LEU A 16 89.09 15.20 -8.14
CA LEU A 16 88.07 15.90 -8.91
C LEU A 16 87.73 15.11 -10.18
N ALA A 17 86.56 14.48 -10.19
CA ALA A 17 85.83 14.16 -11.40
C ALA A 17 84.75 15.24 -11.56
N ILE A 18 84.95 16.14 -12.53
CA ILE A 18 83.89 16.99 -13.07
C ILE A 18 82.85 16.01 -13.62
N SER A 19 81.77 15.79 -12.87
CA SER A 19 80.60 15.08 -13.38
C SER A 19 79.91 16.06 -14.31
N THR A 20 80.05 15.81 -15.60
CA THR A 20 79.19 16.38 -16.63
C THR A 20 77.74 16.16 -16.17
N THR A 21 76.96 17.24 -16.12
CA THR A 21 75.52 17.15 -15.93
C THR A 21 74.97 16.35 -17.11
N ALA A 22 74.66 15.08 -16.86
CA ALA A 22 73.83 14.31 -17.77
C ALA A 22 72.58 15.16 -18.00
N HIS A 23 72.41 15.65 -19.23
CA HIS A 23 71.20 16.33 -19.63
C HIS A 23 70.09 15.28 -19.49
N ALA A 24 69.33 15.38 -18.41
CA ALA A 24 68.20 14.51 -18.17
C ALA A 24 67.28 14.62 -19.39
N THR A 25 67.07 13.51 -20.08
CA THR A 25 66.10 13.44 -21.16
C THR A 25 64.75 13.91 -20.61
N PRO A 26 64.11 14.91 -21.24
CA PRO A 26 62.81 15.38 -20.79
C PRO A 26 61.83 14.21 -20.73
N PRO A 27 60.89 14.21 -19.77
CA PRO A 27 59.91 13.14 -19.66
C PRO A 27 59.14 12.98 -20.98
N ASP A 28 58.88 11.74 -21.39
CA ASP A 28 58.00 11.47 -22.53
C ASP A 28 56.54 11.74 -22.11
N ILE A 29 56.02 12.89 -22.52
CA ILE A 29 54.66 13.35 -22.18
C ILE A 29 53.75 13.05 -23.37
N THR A 30 52.66 12.32 -23.11
CA THR A 30 51.74 11.92 -24.18
C THR A 30 51.10 13.14 -24.88
N PRO A 31 50.89 13.11 -26.21
CA PRO A 31 50.26 14.21 -26.96
C PRO A 31 48.91 14.70 -26.40
N PRO A 32 47.97 13.84 -25.96
CA PRO A 32 46.72 14.27 -25.34
C PRO A 32 46.94 15.13 -24.09
N LEU A 33 47.91 14.75 -23.25
CA LEU A 33 48.20 15.42 -21.99
C LEU A 33 48.88 16.78 -22.22
N LYS A 34 49.80 16.85 -23.18
CA LYS A 34 50.44 18.11 -23.62
C LYS A 34 49.42 19.11 -24.18
N LYS A 35 48.46 18.62 -24.97
CA LYS A 35 47.37 19.44 -25.51
C LYS A 35 46.45 19.95 -24.41
N LEU A 36 46.08 19.10 -23.47
CA LEU A 36 45.21 19.47 -22.35
C LEU A 36 45.84 20.54 -21.43
N LEU A 37 47.15 20.45 -21.18
CA LEU A 37 47.92 21.49 -20.47
C LEU A 37 47.89 22.84 -21.20
N SER A 38 47.92 22.84 -22.54
CA SER A 38 47.88 24.07 -23.34
C SER A 38 46.49 24.73 -23.40
N THR A 39 45.43 23.96 -23.14
CA THR A 39 44.03 24.40 -23.19
C THR A 39 43.47 24.79 -21.82
N LEU A 40 44.23 24.64 -20.75
CA LEU A 40 43.79 25.03 -19.41
C LEU A 40 43.49 26.54 -19.36
N PRO A 41 42.26 26.96 -18.98
CA PRO A 41 41.88 28.37 -18.87
C PRO A 41 42.45 29.03 -17.61
N ILE A 42 43.78 28.97 -17.44
CA ILE A 42 44.53 29.63 -16.38
C ILE A 42 45.27 30.80 -17.04
N ALA A 43 44.52 31.84 -17.40
CA ALA A 43 44.98 32.93 -18.27
C ALA A 43 46.32 33.56 -17.83
N GLU A 44 46.55 33.69 -16.53
CA GLU A 44 47.78 34.30 -15.98
C GLU A 44 49.00 33.36 -15.96
N LEU A 45 48.82 32.03 -16.10
CA LEU A 45 49.90 31.05 -15.89
C LEU A 45 50.21 30.22 -17.13
N LYS A 46 49.44 30.36 -18.21
CA LYS A 46 49.54 29.52 -19.42
C LYS A 46 50.96 29.50 -20.01
N ASP A 47 51.54 30.68 -20.26
CA ASP A 47 52.86 30.80 -20.89
C ASP A 47 53.98 30.29 -19.97
N GLN A 48 53.84 30.53 -18.66
CA GLN A 48 54.79 30.07 -17.65
C GLN A 48 54.76 28.54 -17.51
N VAL A 49 53.57 27.92 -17.51
CA VAL A 49 53.40 26.46 -17.47
C VAL A 49 54.02 25.80 -18.70
N GLN A 50 53.81 26.37 -19.90
CA GLN A 50 54.42 25.85 -21.13
C GLN A 50 55.95 25.88 -21.08
N GLY A 51 56.54 26.97 -20.58
CA GLY A 51 57.99 27.05 -20.39
C GLY A 51 58.51 26.04 -19.35
N MET A 52 57.75 25.81 -18.28
CA MET A 52 58.14 24.87 -17.21
C MET A 52 58.14 23.41 -17.66
N ILE A 53 57.25 23.00 -18.58
CA ILE A 53 57.25 21.61 -19.09
C ILE A 53 58.61 21.25 -19.70
N GLY A 54 59.24 22.17 -20.43
CA GLY A 54 60.59 21.98 -20.99
C GLY A 54 61.71 21.99 -19.94
N ALA A 55 61.44 22.50 -18.74
CA ALA A 55 62.38 22.63 -17.64
C ALA A 55 62.20 21.56 -16.54
N LEU A 56 61.39 20.53 -16.78
CA LEU A 56 61.19 19.41 -15.85
C LEU A 56 62.47 18.62 -15.68
N GLN A 57 62.92 18.49 -14.43
CA GLN A 57 64.10 17.71 -14.08
C GLN A 57 63.70 16.49 -13.26
N GLN A 58 64.38 15.36 -13.47
CA GLN A 58 64.13 14.15 -12.71
C GLN A 58 64.48 14.38 -11.22
N THR A 59 63.58 13.97 -10.33
CA THR A 59 63.75 14.06 -8.87
C THR A 59 63.49 12.70 -8.22
N THR A 60 63.90 12.54 -6.97
CA THR A 60 63.54 11.37 -6.16
C THR A 60 62.14 11.55 -5.57
N CYS A 61 61.30 10.54 -5.76
CA CYS A 61 60.18 10.25 -4.88
C CYS A 61 60.59 9.06 -4.01
N GLY A 62 60.00 8.87 -2.83
CA GLY A 62 60.32 7.70 -1.98
C GLY A 62 60.24 6.37 -2.76
N ASP A 63 60.83 5.31 -2.20
CA ASP A 63 61.26 4.04 -2.86
C ASP A 63 60.25 3.28 -3.76
N LYS A 64 58.99 3.72 -3.87
CA LYS A 64 57.90 3.05 -4.59
C LYS A 64 57.32 3.83 -5.78
N LEU A 65 57.81 5.03 -6.09
CA LEU A 65 57.40 5.81 -7.27
C LEU A 65 58.57 5.97 -8.24
N THR A 66 58.38 5.51 -9.48
CA THR A 66 59.33 5.69 -10.58
C THR A 66 59.01 6.96 -11.37
N GLY A 67 59.97 7.50 -12.13
CA GLY A 67 59.72 8.57 -13.10
C GLY A 67 59.05 9.83 -12.53
N CYS A 68 59.63 10.38 -11.47
CA CYS A 68 59.24 11.65 -10.88
C CYS A 68 60.06 12.80 -11.45
N TYR A 69 59.37 13.86 -11.83
CA TYR A 69 59.98 15.07 -12.33
C TYR A 69 59.41 16.28 -11.60
N TYR A 70 60.25 17.28 -11.40
CA TYR A 70 59.92 18.52 -10.70
C TYR A 70 60.57 19.71 -11.38
N THR A 71 59.87 20.83 -11.36
CA THR A 71 60.45 22.14 -11.64
C THR A 71 59.66 23.21 -10.91
N GLN A 72 60.30 24.36 -10.69
CA GLN A 72 59.71 25.49 -9.99
C GLN A 72 60.07 26.78 -10.71
N SER A 73 59.09 27.67 -10.86
CA SER A 73 59.26 29.01 -11.40
C SER A 73 58.46 29.99 -10.56
N GLY A 74 59.15 30.77 -9.72
CA GLY A 74 58.49 31.66 -8.75
C GLY A 74 57.54 30.88 -7.81
N PRO A 75 56.26 31.28 -7.69
CA PRO A 75 55.27 30.60 -6.86
C PRO A 75 54.71 29.32 -7.50
N LEU A 76 55.05 29.03 -8.76
CA LEU A 76 54.52 27.87 -9.48
C LEU A 76 55.46 26.67 -9.33
N GLN A 77 54.93 25.55 -8.89
CA GLN A 77 55.61 24.27 -8.80
C GLN A 77 54.90 23.28 -9.72
N LEU A 78 55.66 22.59 -10.58
CA LEU A 78 55.13 21.59 -11.49
C LEU A 78 55.79 20.25 -11.20
N TYR A 79 54.97 19.27 -10.87
CA TYR A 79 55.37 17.89 -10.68
C TYR A 79 54.79 17.03 -11.79
N PHE A 80 55.55 16.04 -12.22
CA PHE A 80 55.10 15.04 -13.18
C PHE A 80 55.49 13.65 -12.68
N PHE A 81 54.50 12.77 -12.56
CA PHE A 81 54.66 11.40 -12.05
C PHE A 81 54.29 10.40 -13.14
N THR A 82 55.07 9.33 -13.25
CA THR A 82 54.83 8.25 -14.23
C THR A 82 55.00 6.88 -13.60
N THR A 83 54.18 5.90 -13.98
CA THR A 83 54.38 4.51 -13.52
C THR A 83 54.38 3.53 -14.68
N LYS A 84 55.52 2.84 -14.88
CA LYS A 84 55.72 1.66 -15.73
C LYS A 84 54.86 1.60 -17.02
N GLY A 85 54.80 2.70 -17.77
CA GLY A 85 54.23 2.76 -19.13
C GLY A 85 52.93 3.55 -19.28
N ASN A 86 51.93 3.41 -18.40
CA ASN A 86 50.54 3.73 -18.81
C ASN A 86 49.80 4.75 -17.92
N GLN A 87 50.46 5.35 -16.93
CA GLN A 87 49.84 6.35 -16.04
C GLN A 87 50.74 7.57 -15.93
N GLN A 88 50.21 8.73 -16.33
CA GLN A 88 50.87 10.03 -16.33
C GLN A 88 50.03 11.04 -15.53
N THR A 89 50.65 11.68 -14.53
CA THR A 89 49.98 12.66 -13.67
C THR A 89 50.80 13.93 -13.56
N PHE A 90 50.22 15.06 -13.95
CA PHE A 90 50.73 16.38 -13.59
C PHE A 90 50.09 16.86 -12.29
N LEU A 91 50.89 17.43 -11.40
CA LEU A 91 50.43 18.24 -10.28
C LEU A 91 51.05 19.62 -10.40
N MET A 92 50.20 20.63 -10.51
CA MET A 92 50.58 22.04 -10.53
C MET A 92 50.17 22.65 -9.21
N VAL A 93 51.15 23.06 -8.41
CA VAL A 93 50.91 23.73 -7.12
C VAL A 93 51.25 25.19 -7.29
N VAL A 94 50.30 26.06 -6.95
CA VAL A 94 50.50 27.51 -7.07
C VAL A 94 50.57 28.11 -5.69
N ASP A 95 51.78 28.35 -5.17
CA ASP A 95 52.04 28.89 -3.83
C ASP A 95 51.77 30.40 -3.75
N LYS A 96 50.54 30.81 -4.09
CA LYS A 96 50.00 32.17 -3.90
C LYS A 96 48.47 32.13 -3.80
N THR A 97 47.87 33.24 -3.39
CA THR A 97 46.42 33.43 -3.49
C THR A 97 46.03 33.84 -4.91
N LEU A 98 44.97 33.26 -5.45
CA LEU A 98 44.46 33.51 -6.79
C LEU A 98 42.93 33.60 -6.81
N PRO A 99 42.32 34.39 -7.72
CA PRO A 99 40.90 34.26 -8.00
C PRO A 99 40.60 32.87 -8.56
N LEU A 100 39.39 32.36 -8.30
CA LEU A 100 38.92 31.08 -8.86
C LEU A 100 39.06 31.10 -10.39
N PRO A 101 39.92 30.24 -10.99
CA PRO A 101 40.09 30.21 -12.43
C PRO A 101 38.78 29.82 -13.13
N HIS A 102 38.58 30.27 -14.37
CA HIS A 102 37.41 29.94 -15.20
C HIS A 102 37.48 28.49 -15.71
N LEU A 103 37.35 27.54 -14.78
CA LEU A 103 37.41 26.10 -15.04
C LEU A 103 36.05 25.41 -14.91
N LEU A 104 35.04 26.11 -14.42
CA LEU A 104 33.72 25.56 -14.10
C LEU A 104 32.70 25.97 -15.18
N SER A 105 31.54 25.32 -15.20
CA SER A 105 30.44 25.77 -16.08
C SER A 105 30.03 27.22 -15.74
N ASP A 106 29.62 28.02 -16.73
CA ASP A 106 29.30 29.45 -16.53
C ASP A 106 28.33 29.70 -15.37
N LYS A 107 27.34 28.81 -15.23
CA LYS A 107 26.36 28.85 -14.15
C LYS A 107 27.02 28.70 -12.77
N VAL A 108 27.87 27.68 -12.61
CA VAL A 108 28.57 27.40 -11.35
C VAL A 108 29.67 28.43 -11.10
N GLN A 109 30.38 28.89 -12.13
CA GLN A 109 31.41 29.92 -12.01
C GLN A 109 30.82 31.24 -11.50
N LYS A 110 29.70 31.70 -12.08
CA LYS A 110 28.99 32.91 -11.64
C LYS A 110 28.54 32.81 -10.19
N ALA A 111 28.10 31.63 -9.82
CA ALA A 111 27.67 31.24 -8.49
C ALA A 111 28.78 31.34 -7.42
N MET A 112 30.00 30.92 -7.78
CA MET A 112 31.19 31.06 -6.95
C MET A 112 31.70 32.50 -6.87
N GLY A 113 31.33 33.37 -7.81
CA GLY A 113 31.59 34.80 -7.76
C GLY A 113 33.06 35.15 -7.47
N SER A 114 33.28 36.05 -6.51
CA SER A 114 34.61 36.53 -6.10
C SER A 114 35.39 35.54 -5.21
N THR A 115 35.21 34.23 -5.38
CA THR A 115 35.93 33.22 -4.59
C THR A 115 37.43 33.30 -4.86
N THR A 116 38.23 33.25 -3.80
CA THR A 116 39.70 33.22 -3.88
C THR A 116 40.23 31.91 -3.33
N LEU A 117 41.29 31.40 -3.93
CA LEU A 117 41.95 30.14 -3.60
C LEU A 117 43.35 30.41 -3.06
N SER A 118 43.70 29.81 -1.93
CA SER A 118 45.04 29.81 -1.36
C SER A 118 45.75 28.51 -1.69
N SER A 119 46.96 28.63 -2.22
CA SER A 119 47.86 27.52 -2.53
C SER A 119 47.22 26.39 -3.38
N PRO A 120 46.47 26.69 -4.47
CA PRO A 120 45.72 25.67 -5.21
C PRO A 120 46.63 24.61 -5.83
N ILE A 121 46.19 23.36 -5.74
CA ILE A 121 46.75 22.20 -6.42
C ILE A 121 45.81 21.84 -7.58
N ILE A 122 46.33 21.91 -8.80
CA ILE A 122 45.65 21.45 -10.02
C ILE A 122 46.29 20.12 -10.44
N SER A 123 45.51 19.05 -10.43
CA SER A 123 45.92 17.74 -10.90
C SER A 123 45.37 17.47 -12.29
N ILE A 124 46.19 16.84 -13.12
CA ILE A 124 45.80 16.29 -14.41
C ILE A 124 46.32 14.88 -14.46
N SER A 125 45.43 13.89 -14.38
CA SER A 125 45.82 12.48 -14.31
C SER A 125 45.14 11.68 -15.40
N THR A 126 45.87 10.75 -16.03
CA THR A 126 45.28 9.85 -17.04
C THR A 126 44.49 8.69 -16.41
N THR A 127 44.75 8.35 -15.15
CA THR A 127 44.09 7.30 -14.37
C THR A 127 43.97 7.74 -12.92
N ASP A 128 43.11 7.08 -12.14
CA ASP A 128 43.02 7.36 -10.70
C ASP A 128 44.37 7.09 -10.02
N TYR A 129 44.78 8.00 -9.14
CA TYR A 129 46.11 8.03 -8.55
C TYR A 129 46.04 8.49 -7.09
N ALA A 130 46.61 7.71 -6.18
CA ALA A 130 46.79 8.11 -4.79
C ALA A 130 48.27 8.32 -4.49
N LEU A 131 48.62 9.53 -4.07
CA LEU A 131 49.97 9.91 -3.68
C LEU A 131 50.04 9.96 -2.15
N ASP A 132 50.66 8.95 -1.53
CA ASP A 132 50.90 8.94 -0.09
C ASP A 132 51.89 10.03 0.30
N ILE A 133 51.70 10.67 1.46
CA ILE A 133 52.55 11.77 1.94
C ILE A 133 54.02 11.37 2.05
N ILE A 134 54.29 10.11 2.42
CA ILE A 134 55.64 9.53 2.53
C ILE A 134 56.32 9.45 1.16
N LYS A 135 55.54 9.39 0.09
CA LYS A 135 56.03 9.31 -1.29
C LYS A 135 56.16 10.70 -1.96
N MET A 136 55.63 11.75 -1.35
CA MET A 136 55.68 13.12 -1.89
C MET A 136 57.08 13.72 -1.76
N PRO A 137 57.51 14.57 -2.71
CA PRO A 137 58.67 15.43 -2.53
C PRO A 137 58.52 16.36 -1.31
N PRO A 138 59.61 16.75 -0.62
CA PRO A 138 59.53 17.58 0.60
C PRO A 138 58.76 18.90 0.43
N SER A 139 58.87 19.56 -0.72
CA SER A 139 58.13 20.79 -1.02
C SER A 139 56.62 20.56 -1.07
N LEU A 140 56.18 19.44 -1.66
CA LEU A 140 54.77 19.06 -1.70
C LEU A 140 54.26 18.63 -0.31
N GLN A 141 55.08 17.91 0.47
CA GLN A 141 54.74 17.56 1.85
C GLN A 141 54.46 18.79 2.71
N LYS A 142 55.25 19.86 2.54
CA LYS A 142 55.05 21.13 3.25
C LYS A 142 53.69 21.75 2.90
N VAL A 143 53.38 21.86 1.60
CA VAL A 143 52.08 22.41 1.14
C VAL A 143 50.90 21.60 1.70
N VAL A 144 50.98 20.26 1.67
CA VAL A 144 49.92 19.40 2.21
C VAL A 144 49.74 19.58 3.71
N ARG A 145 50.85 19.70 4.45
CA ARG A 145 50.85 19.92 5.90
C ARG A 145 50.24 21.28 6.27
N GLU A 146 50.59 22.33 5.54
CA GLU A 146 50.20 23.70 5.86
C GLU A 146 48.80 24.06 5.36
N HIS A 147 48.37 23.53 4.21
CA HIS A 147 47.17 23.99 3.52
C HIS A 147 46.10 22.92 3.25
N TYR A 148 46.40 21.63 3.47
CA TYR A 148 45.49 20.51 3.15
C TYR A 148 45.29 19.55 4.32
N PHE A 149 45.15 20.10 5.53
CA PHE A 149 44.86 19.35 6.77
C PHE A 149 45.85 18.22 7.11
N ASN A 150 47.06 18.25 6.56
CA ASN A 150 48.08 17.22 6.79
C ASN A 150 47.57 15.79 6.52
N VAL A 151 46.79 15.62 5.44
CA VAL A 151 46.28 14.31 5.02
C VAL A 151 47.41 13.33 4.72
N SER A 152 47.21 12.04 5.03
CA SER A 152 48.20 10.99 4.82
C SER A 152 48.41 10.60 3.35
N SER A 153 47.47 10.99 2.47
CA SER A 153 47.57 10.81 1.03
C SER A 153 46.72 11.86 0.31
N LEU A 154 47.12 12.20 -0.92
CA LEU A 154 46.30 12.95 -1.87
C LEU A 154 45.79 11.99 -2.95
N SER A 155 44.47 11.82 -3.02
CA SER A 155 43.83 11.00 -4.04
C SER A 155 43.25 11.86 -5.15
N PHE A 156 43.68 11.58 -6.37
CA PHE A 156 43.28 12.23 -7.61
C PHE A 156 42.54 11.24 -8.49
N ALA A 157 41.38 11.62 -9.02
CA ALA A 157 40.76 10.83 -10.08
C ALA A 157 41.44 11.14 -11.43
N SER A 158 41.24 10.26 -12.40
CA SER A 158 41.47 10.60 -13.81
C SER A 158 40.73 11.89 -14.20
N GLY A 159 41.30 12.69 -15.10
CA GLY A 159 40.77 14.00 -15.48
C GLY A 159 41.53 15.18 -14.88
N VAL A 160 40.89 16.35 -14.90
CA VAL A 160 41.40 17.57 -14.26
C VAL A 160 40.70 17.77 -12.93
N GLN A 161 41.47 17.97 -11.87
CA GLN A 161 40.96 18.27 -10.54
C GLN A 161 41.64 19.50 -9.97
N LEU A 162 40.92 20.26 -9.18
CA LEU A 162 41.40 21.41 -8.44
C LEU A 162 41.11 21.17 -6.96
N ALA A 163 42.12 21.28 -6.12
CA ALA A 163 41.96 21.32 -4.68
C ALA A 163 42.60 22.61 -4.16
N ALA A 164 41.97 23.30 -3.23
CA ALA A 164 42.52 24.50 -2.62
C ALA A 164 41.81 24.83 -1.31
N GLN A 165 42.50 25.53 -0.41
CA GLN A 165 41.78 26.27 0.61
C GLN A 165 41.10 27.47 -0.05
N ALA A 166 39.79 27.59 0.10
CA ALA A 166 38.99 28.62 -0.53
C ALA A 166 38.42 29.59 0.52
N ASN A 167 38.43 30.87 0.17
CA ASN A 167 37.59 31.88 0.79
C ASN A 167 36.47 32.19 -0.19
N LEU A 168 35.27 31.72 0.14
CA LEU A 168 34.16 31.73 -0.81
C LEU A 168 33.60 33.13 -1.03
N GLY A 169 33.16 33.41 -2.24
CA GLY A 169 32.51 34.64 -2.64
C GLY A 169 31.14 34.41 -3.25
N GLY A 170 30.50 35.52 -3.68
CA GLY A 170 29.25 35.48 -4.44
C GLY A 170 28.09 34.77 -3.74
N GLY A 171 27.23 34.14 -4.54
CA GLY A 171 26.04 33.46 -4.03
C GLY A 171 26.37 32.24 -3.18
N MET A 172 27.49 31.54 -3.44
CA MET A 172 27.89 30.37 -2.65
C MET A 172 28.21 30.74 -1.20
N LYS A 173 28.92 31.86 -0.98
CA LYS A 173 29.13 32.42 0.36
C LYS A 173 27.80 32.69 1.06
N SER A 174 26.89 33.40 0.39
CA SER A 174 25.56 33.70 0.93
C SER A 174 24.78 32.42 1.29
N ALA A 175 24.88 31.38 0.46
CA ALA A 175 24.26 30.09 0.75
C ALA A 175 24.85 29.43 2.02
N MET A 176 26.18 29.35 2.17
CA MET A 176 26.78 28.74 3.37
C MET A 176 26.51 29.54 4.65
N GLU A 177 26.65 30.86 4.59
CA GLU A 177 26.38 31.74 5.74
C GLU A 177 24.91 31.70 6.15
N SER A 178 23.98 31.45 5.22
CA SER A 178 22.56 31.27 5.54
C SER A 178 22.28 30.05 6.44
N PHE A 179 23.18 29.07 6.44
CA PHE A 179 23.17 27.92 7.34
C PHE A 179 24.00 28.15 8.60
N GLY A 180 24.61 29.33 8.78
CA GLY A 180 25.49 29.65 9.89
C GLY A 180 26.91 29.11 9.71
N VAL A 181 27.22 28.63 8.50
CA VAL A 181 28.52 28.04 8.19
C VAL A 181 29.46 29.14 7.73
N LYS A 182 30.57 29.26 8.45
CA LYS A 182 31.69 30.12 8.08
C LYS A 182 32.26 29.70 6.73
N SER A 183 32.34 30.64 5.81
CA SER A 183 32.77 30.41 4.42
C SER A 183 34.25 30.76 4.18
N ASP A 184 34.95 31.19 5.23
CA ASP A 184 36.38 31.40 5.26
C ASP A 184 37.12 30.08 5.55
N GLN A 185 38.20 29.82 4.82
CA GLN A 185 39.12 28.71 5.07
C GLN A 185 38.52 27.29 4.91
N VAL A 186 37.56 27.11 4.00
CA VAL A 186 37.08 25.77 3.62
C VAL A 186 38.01 25.12 2.60
N THR A 187 38.21 23.81 2.69
CA THR A 187 38.95 23.10 1.63
C THR A 187 37.99 22.78 0.50
N MET A 188 38.15 23.47 -0.60
CA MET A 188 37.40 23.24 -1.83
C MET A 188 38.08 22.16 -2.66
N ARG A 189 37.31 21.20 -3.16
CA ARG A 189 37.71 20.23 -4.17
C ARG A 189 36.73 20.33 -5.33
N ALA A 190 37.23 20.59 -6.53
CA ALA A 190 36.43 20.66 -7.75
C ALA A 190 36.98 19.65 -8.76
N ALA A 191 36.09 18.92 -9.41
CA ALA A 191 36.42 18.12 -10.59
C ALA A 191 36.03 18.91 -11.84
N VAL A 192 36.93 19.01 -12.82
CA VAL A 192 36.73 19.81 -14.02
C VAL A 192 36.65 18.88 -15.22
N VAL A 193 35.51 18.91 -15.91
CA VAL A 193 35.37 18.26 -17.23
C VAL A 193 35.82 19.26 -18.28
N LEU A 194 37.07 19.17 -18.73
CA LEU A 194 37.49 19.90 -19.92
C LEU A 194 36.95 19.19 -21.17
N PRO A 195 36.36 19.91 -22.15
CA PRO A 195 36.04 19.30 -23.42
C PRO A 195 37.33 18.75 -24.05
N MET A 196 37.33 17.46 -24.38
CA MET A 196 38.45 16.91 -25.14
C MET A 196 38.49 17.60 -26.51
N PRO A 197 39.67 18.03 -26.97
CA PRO A 197 39.82 18.52 -28.33
C PRO A 197 39.39 17.42 -29.32
N THR A 198 38.38 17.70 -30.14
CA THR A 198 37.74 16.76 -31.08
C THR A 198 38.72 16.13 -32.09
N ASP A 199 39.80 16.83 -32.36
CA ASP A 199 40.91 16.50 -33.26
C ASP A 199 41.86 15.41 -32.71
N LEU A 200 41.59 14.84 -31.53
CA LEU A 200 42.19 13.57 -31.06
C LEU A 200 41.48 12.32 -31.60
N THR A 201 40.33 12.45 -32.27
CA THR A 201 39.53 11.33 -32.80
C THR A 201 39.67 11.08 -34.31
N SER A 202 40.44 11.92 -35.03
CA SER A 202 40.38 11.98 -36.51
C SER A 202 41.73 11.86 -37.24
N GLY A 203 42.82 11.41 -36.60
CA GLY A 203 44.16 11.37 -37.20
C GLY A 203 44.67 9.96 -37.49
N ALA A 204 44.64 9.53 -38.76
CA ALA A 204 45.12 8.24 -39.23
C ALA A 204 46.66 8.21 -39.47
N SER A 205 47.48 8.15 -38.43
CA SER A 205 48.88 7.68 -38.53
C SER A 205 49.55 7.50 -37.16
N ALA A 206 49.77 6.24 -36.75
CA ALA A 206 50.80 5.71 -35.80
C ALA A 206 50.24 4.55 -34.94
N GLY A 207 50.27 3.33 -35.47
CA GLY A 207 49.56 2.15 -34.95
C GLY A 207 50.01 1.54 -33.60
N ALA A 208 50.98 2.12 -32.88
CA ALA A 208 51.35 1.68 -31.53
C ALA A 208 50.95 2.72 -30.46
N GLY A 209 51.25 4.01 -30.69
CA GLY A 209 50.85 5.09 -29.78
C GLY A 209 49.34 5.38 -29.78
N MET A 210 48.60 4.92 -30.81
CA MET A 210 47.15 5.13 -30.90
C MET A 210 46.37 4.27 -29.90
N ALA A 211 46.82 3.04 -29.59
CA ALA A 211 46.18 2.19 -28.60
C ALA A 211 46.33 2.76 -27.18
N GLU A 212 47.50 3.30 -26.86
CA GLU A 212 47.80 3.99 -25.60
C GLU A 212 47.04 5.32 -25.51
N ALA A 213 47.02 6.13 -26.57
CA ALA A 213 46.25 7.36 -26.63
C ALA A 213 44.72 7.12 -26.53
N MET A 214 44.20 6.03 -27.09
CA MET A 214 42.80 5.62 -26.94
C MET A 214 42.49 5.13 -25.52
N ALA A 215 43.39 4.35 -24.89
CA ALA A 215 43.24 3.94 -23.50
C ALA A 215 43.21 5.14 -22.53
N HIS A 216 44.10 6.13 -22.74
CA HIS A 216 44.08 7.39 -22.01
C HIS A 216 42.84 8.25 -22.33
N GLY A 217 42.36 8.23 -23.58
CA GLY A 217 41.13 8.92 -23.97
C GLY A 217 39.89 8.32 -23.30
N ASP A 218 39.80 7.00 -23.17
CA ASP A 218 38.64 6.33 -22.59
C ASP A 218 38.57 6.48 -21.06
N THR A 219 39.70 6.48 -20.36
CA THR A 219 39.74 6.81 -18.92
C THR A 219 39.32 8.26 -18.67
N MET A 220 39.78 9.20 -19.50
CA MET A 220 39.38 10.61 -19.40
C MET A 220 37.90 10.83 -19.78
N LYS A 221 37.33 10.05 -20.73
CA LYS A 221 35.89 10.06 -21.04
C LYS A 221 35.07 9.52 -19.87
N LYS A 222 35.55 8.45 -19.23
CA LYS A 222 34.92 7.89 -18.03
C LYS A 222 34.92 8.90 -16.89
N ALA A 223 36.03 9.61 -16.66
CA ALA A 223 36.09 10.71 -15.69
C ALA A 223 35.09 11.84 -16.01
N GLY A 224 34.97 12.23 -17.29
CA GLY A 224 33.97 13.20 -17.74
C GLY A 224 32.52 12.73 -17.53
N ALA A 225 32.26 11.44 -17.78
CA ALA A 225 30.96 10.81 -17.55
C ALA A 225 30.64 10.66 -16.06
N ASP A 226 31.62 10.35 -15.21
CA ASP A 226 31.47 10.22 -13.77
C ASP A 226 31.27 11.60 -13.10
N ALA A 227 31.93 12.66 -13.59
CA ALA A 227 31.67 14.05 -13.17
C ALA A 227 30.31 14.61 -13.67
N ALA A 228 29.73 13.98 -14.71
CA ALA A 228 28.37 14.27 -15.18
C ALA A 228 27.28 13.47 -14.43
N LYS A 229 27.67 12.46 -13.62
CA LYS A 229 26.75 11.76 -12.71
C LYS A 229 26.44 12.64 -11.49
N PRO A 230 25.27 12.49 -10.86
CA PRO A 230 24.74 13.46 -9.90
C PRO A 230 25.51 13.68 -8.57
N GLU A 231 26.70 13.11 -8.34
CA GLU A 231 27.29 13.08 -6.99
C GLU A 231 27.79 14.45 -6.47
N ALA A 232 28.47 15.28 -7.27
CA ALA A 232 28.81 16.70 -7.02
C ALA A 232 29.85 17.21 -8.04
N PHE A 233 29.87 18.51 -8.36
CA PHE A 233 30.90 19.15 -9.21
C PHE A 233 31.98 19.86 -8.37
N ILE A 234 31.56 20.53 -7.29
CA ILE A 234 32.44 21.09 -6.26
C ILE A 234 31.99 20.55 -4.91
N GLU A 235 32.95 20.12 -4.10
CA GLU A 235 32.79 19.78 -2.70
C GLU A 235 33.58 20.75 -1.82
N PHE A 236 33.02 21.11 -0.67
CA PHE A 236 33.62 21.94 0.35
C PHE A 236 33.73 21.12 1.62
N GLN A 237 34.95 20.95 2.08
CA GLN A 237 35.35 20.09 3.17
C GLN A 237 35.94 20.92 4.29
N PHE A 238 35.72 20.46 5.51
CA PHE A 238 36.22 21.08 6.73
C PHE A 238 37.31 20.21 7.33
N ALA A 239 38.10 20.77 8.26
CA ALA A 239 39.14 20.00 8.93
C ALA A 239 38.52 18.77 9.63
N PRO A 240 39.25 17.64 9.72
CA PRO A 240 38.78 16.47 10.47
C PRO A 240 38.34 16.83 11.89
N ASN A 241 37.25 16.24 12.37
CA ASN A 241 36.62 16.52 13.67
C ASN A 241 36.04 17.94 13.84
N THR A 242 35.96 18.75 12.77
CA THR A 242 35.26 20.04 12.82
C THR A 242 33.79 19.82 13.20
N ARG A 243 33.33 20.59 14.19
CA ARG A 243 31.93 20.68 14.60
C ARG A 243 31.35 21.97 14.06
N ILE A 244 30.41 21.86 13.13
CA ILE A 244 29.77 22.99 12.46
C ILE A 244 28.42 23.21 13.11
N ALA A 245 28.29 24.29 13.88
CA ALA A 245 27.02 24.68 14.48
C ALA A 245 26.12 25.35 13.42
N MET A 246 25.08 24.66 13.01
CA MET A 246 24.10 25.12 12.04
C MET A 246 23.02 25.98 12.71
N VAL A 247 22.59 27.06 12.06
CA VAL A 247 21.52 27.92 12.58
C VAL A 247 20.13 27.51 12.10
N SER A 248 20.03 26.88 10.91
CA SER A 248 18.76 26.45 10.30
C SER A 248 18.98 25.21 9.40
N PRO A 249 18.63 23.98 9.84
CA PRO A 249 18.07 23.63 11.14
C PRO A 249 19.10 23.74 12.27
N LYS A 250 18.64 23.88 13.53
CA LYS A 250 19.53 23.95 14.70
C LYS A 250 20.14 22.58 15.01
N MET A 251 21.33 22.33 14.50
CA MET A 251 22.06 21.08 14.67
C MET A 251 23.58 21.30 14.65
N GLU A 252 24.33 20.30 15.07
CA GLU A 252 25.78 20.25 14.91
C GLU A 252 26.13 19.22 13.82
N LEU A 253 26.90 19.64 12.81
CA LEU A 253 27.44 18.74 11.79
C LEU A 253 28.90 18.39 12.06
N THR A 254 29.24 17.13 11.85
CA THR A 254 30.58 16.57 11.90
C THR A 254 30.81 15.73 10.66
N ASP A 255 32.08 15.51 10.27
CA ASP A 255 32.43 14.81 9.04
C ASP A 255 31.71 15.40 7.80
N ALA A 256 31.42 16.70 7.82
CA ALA A 256 30.51 17.31 6.86
C ALA A 256 31.18 17.66 5.54
N THR A 257 30.45 17.46 4.44
CA THR A 257 30.81 17.92 3.11
C THR A 257 29.64 18.70 2.52
N PHE A 258 29.89 19.95 2.13
CA PHE A 258 28.93 20.75 1.36
C PHE A 258 29.26 20.59 -0.12
N PHE A 259 28.28 20.74 -1.00
CA PHE A 259 28.52 20.53 -2.42
C PHE A 259 27.58 21.33 -3.31
N ILE A 260 27.99 21.49 -4.57
CA ILE A 260 27.18 21.99 -5.67
C ILE A 260 27.44 21.19 -6.95
N ASN A 261 26.39 20.94 -7.74
CA ASN A 261 26.48 20.26 -9.03
C ASN A 261 26.16 21.20 -10.23
N ASN A 262 26.30 20.68 -11.45
CA ASN A 262 26.03 21.43 -12.69
C ASN A 262 24.55 21.80 -12.91
N ALA A 263 23.64 21.11 -12.25
CA ALA A 263 22.21 21.44 -12.25
C ALA A 263 21.86 22.58 -11.28
N LEU A 264 22.87 23.20 -10.65
CA LEU A 264 22.70 24.17 -9.56
C LEU A 264 21.92 23.57 -8.39
N THR A 265 22.14 22.29 -8.08
CA THR A 265 21.70 21.72 -6.81
C THR A 265 22.78 21.97 -5.77
N PHE A 266 22.42 22.69 -4.72
CA PHE A 266 23.25 22.87 -3.53
C PHE A 266 22.86 21.84 -2.48
N GLY A 267 23.83 21.31 -1.74
CA GLY A 267 23.54 20.37 -0.67
C GLY A 267 24.66 20.22 0.34
N TYR A 268 24.39 19.42 1.36
CA TYR A 268 25.37 18.98 2.33
C TYR A 268 25.07 17.55 2.79
N LYS A 269 26.14 16.84 3.15
CA LYS A 269 26.10 15.48 3.70
C LYS A 269 27.03 15.39 4.89
N GLY A 270 26.67 14.60 5.90
CA GLY A 270 27.46 14.56 7.13
C GLY A 270 26.82 13.76 8.25
N ASN A 271 27.50 13.76 9.38
CA ASN A 271 26.96 13.28 10.65
C ASN A 271 26.35 14.46 11.40
N ALA A 272 25.09 14.32 11.83
CA ALA A 272 24.34 15.36 12.50
C ALA A 272 23.92 14.96 13.91
N ALA A 273 23.94 15.93 14.82
CA ALA A 273 23.32 15.88 16.13
C ALA A 273 22.36 17.07 16.28
N PHE A 274 21.05 16.80 16.31
CA PHE A 274 20.04 17.85 16.45
C PHE A 274 19.94 18.32 17.90
N LYS A 275 19.70 19.61 18.10
CA LYS A 275 19.49 20.15 19.45
C LYS A 275 18.27 19.48 20.10
N GLY A 276 18.48 18.88 21.29
CA GLY A 276 17.44 18.15 22.02
C GLY A 276 17.38 16.65 21.68
N VAL A 277 18.16 16.16 20.71
CA VAL A 277 18.33 14.73 20.39
C VAL A 277 19.78 14.33 20.69
N GLU A 278 20.16 14.47 21.96
CA GLU A 278 21.56 14.39 22.38
C GLU A 278 22.13 12.96 22.25
N ASN A 279 23.40 12.85 21.86
CA ASN A 279 24.14 11.59 21.67
C ASN A 279 23.61 10.63 20.58
N ARG A 280 22.73 11.09 19.69
CA ARG A 280 22.31 10.33 18.50
C ARG A 280 23.09 10.84 17.28
N LYS A 281 24.06 10.05 16.82
CA LYS A 281 24.76 10.32 15.55
C LYS A 281 23.87 9.88 14.39
N ILE A 282 23.36 10.83 13.62
CA ILE A 282 22.46 10.59 12.48
C ILE A 282 23.23 10.93 11.19
N ILE A 283 23.28 10.02 10.22
CA ILE A 283 23.85 10.37 8.91
C ILE A 283 22.76 11.10 8.13
N ILE A 284 23.06 12.27 7.58
CA ILE A 284 22.11 13.07 6.82
C ILE A 284 22.64 13.43 5.43
N HIS A 285 21.71 13.61 4.52
CA HIS A 285 21.93 14.19 3.20
C HIS A 285 20.81 15.17 2.90
N PHE A 286 21.17 16.44 2.67
CA PHE A 286 20.27 17.50 2.25
C PHE A 286 20.70 18.01 0.88
N GLN A 287 19.72 18.26 0.01
CA GLN A 287 19.95 18.94 -1.27
C GLN A 287 18.71 19.74 -1.70
N THR A 288 18.92 20.80 -2.46
CA THR A 288 17.87 21.72 -2.93
C THR A 288 18.34 22.43 -4.21
N PRO A 289 17.45 22.72 -5.16
CA PRO A 289 17.75 23.63 -6.25
C PRO A 289 18.17 24.99 -5.72
N TRP A 290 19.05 25.63 -6.46
CA TRP A 290 19.66 26.88 -6.07
C TRP A 290 19.78 27.79 -7.29
N ASN A 291 19.71 29.10 -7.08
CA ASN A 291 19.92 30.06 -8.15
C ASN A 291 21.28 30.77 -8.00
N PRO A 292 21.87 31.26 -9.10
CA PRO A 292 23.18 31.93 -9.05
C PRO A 292 23.21 33.21 -8.20
N ALA A 293 22.05 33.73 -7.79
CA ALA A 293 21.94 34.91 -6.91
C ALA A 293 22.04 34.55 -5.42
N GLY A 294 22.22 33.28 -5.06
CA GLY A 294 22.37 32.85 -3.67
C GLY A 294 21.07 32.36 -3.01
N ALA A 295 19.93 32.37 -3.71
CA ALA A 295 18.67 31.92 -3.13
C ALA A 295 18.47 30.40 -3.33
N LEU A 296 18.18 29.71 -2.23
CA LEU A 296 17.83 28.28 -2.22
C LEU A 296 16.33 28.10 -2.43
N ASP A 297 15.96 27.13 -3.27
CA ASP A 297 14.56 26.73 -3.44
C ASP A 297 14.18 25.65 -2.43
N LEU A 298 13.93 26.11 -1.21
CA LEU A 298 13.50 25.26 -0.11
C LEU A 298 12.04 24.74 -0.26
N LEU A 299 11.38 25.00 -1.39
CA LEU A 299 10.16 24.27 -1.77
C LEU A 299 10.52 22.95 -2.47
N ASP A 300 11.67 22.81 -3.13
CA ASP A 300 12.00 21.54 -3.80
C ASP A 300 13.25 20.90 -3.18
N PHE A 301 13.22 20.70 -1.85
CA PHE A 301 14.35 20.07 -1.17
C PHE A 301 14.15 18.55 -1.03
N GLN A 302 15.27 17.84 -1.02
CA GLN A 302 15.34 16.45 -0.60
C GLN A 302 16.21 16.36 0.64
N PHE A 303 15.67 15.73 1.66
CA PHE A 303 16.39 15.42 2.89
C PHE A 303 16.25 13.94 3.18
N ARG A 304 17.36 13.25 3.44
CA ARG A 304 17.36 11.84 3.82
C ARG A 304 18.19 11.65 5.07
N MET A 305 17.79 10.71 5.91
CA MET A 305 18.53 10.39 7.12
C MET A 305 18.63 8.89 7.38
N ALA A 306 19.75 8.49 7.96
CA ALA A 306 20.00 7.17 8.50
C ALA A 306 20.02 7.27 10.03
N THR A 307 19.01 6.67 10.67
CA THR A 307 18.86 6.75 12.13
C THR A 307 19.72 5.70 12.84
N PRO A 308 20.22 6.00 14.06
CA PRO A 308 20.90 5.01 14.88
C PRO A 308 19.93 3.93 15.41
N PRO A 309 20.42 2.79 15.94
CA PRO A 309 19.58 1.67 16.39
C PRO A 309 18.55 2.00 17.48
N VAL A 310 18.78 3.08 18.22
CA VAL A 310 18.04 3.49 19.41
C VAL A 310 17.12 4.69 19.15
N PHE A 311 17.01 5.12 17.89
CA PHE A 311 16.20 6.28 17.52
C PHE A 311 14.70 6.00 17.68
N THR A 312 13.98 6.92 18.33
CA THR A 312 12.53 6.79 18.60
C THR A 312 11.72 7.90 17.94
N MET A 313 10.38 7.80 17.93
CA MET A 313 9.52 8.88 17.44
C MET A 313 9.55 10.11 18.35
N GLU A 314 9.94 9.95 19.61
CA GLU A 314 10.28 11.08 20.48
C GLU A 314 11.50 11.84 19.94
N ASP A 315 12.57 11.13 19.58
CA ASP A 315 13.76 11.72 18.97
C ASP A 315 13.40 12.42 17.64
N ALA A 316 12.54 11.80 16.83
CA ALA A 316 12.03 12.40 15.59
C ALA A 316 11.22 13.68 15.84
N ALA A 317 10.34 13.71 16.85
CA ALA A 317 9.58 14.91 17.21
C ALA A 317 10.50 16.07 17.64
N ARG A 318 11.54 15.76 18.42
CA ARG A 318 12.56 16.73 18.84
C ARG A 318 13.38 17.25 17.66
N MET A 319 13.73 16.38 16.72
CA MET A 319 14.34 16.78 15.44
C MET A 319 13.42 17.72 14.65
N MET A 320 12.12 17.42 14.56
CA MET A 320 11.14 18.29 13.89
C MET A 320 11.12 19.70 14.49
N PHE A 321 11.22 19.83 15.83
CA PHE A 321 11.34 21.14 16.47
C PHE A 321 12.61 21.90 16.06
N ALA A 322 13.74 21.19 15.94
CA ALA A 322 14.99 21.79 15.49
C ALA A 322 14.95 22.20 14.00
N MET A 323 14.15 21.50 13.18
CA MET A 323 13.92 21.81 11.77
C MET A 323 12.92 22.94 11.52
N ALA A 324 12.07 23.24 12.49
CA ALA A 324 11.03 24.25 12.35
C ALA A 324 11.42 25.63 12.90
N VAL A 325 12.67 25.81 13.32
CA VAL A 325 13.20 27.11 13.74
C VAL A 325 13.00 28.13 12.61
N PRO A 326 12.53 29.34 12.91
CA PRO A 326 12.17 30.32 11.89
C PRO A 326 13.39 30.68 11.03
N ASP A 327 13.36 30.21 9.78
CA ASP A 327 14.21 30.70 8.72
C ASP A 327 13.55 31.93 8.10
N PRO A 328 14.15 33.13 8.18
CA PRO A 328 13.57 34.35 7.61
C PRO A 328 13.22 34.23 6.12
N ARG A 329 13.93 33.37 5.36
CA ARG A 329 13.65 33.12 3.94
C ARG A 329 12.36 32.34 3.72
N LEU A 330 11.98 31.52 4.70
CA LEU A 330 10.75 30.73 4.71
C LEU A 330 9.58 31.47 5.37
N ALA A 331 9.79 32.70 5.86
CA ALA A 331 8.75 33.47 6.53
C ALA A 331 7.50 33.67 5.64
N LYS A 332 7.69 33.94 4.34
CA LYS A 332 6.59 34.04 3.36
C LYS A 332 5.81 32.73 3.14
N TYR A 333 6.33 31.61 3.63
CA TYR A 333 5.74 30.28 3.50
C TYR A 333 5.32 29.68 4.85
N GLY A 334 5.25 30.48 5.91
CA GLY A 334 4.79 30.05 7.25
C GLY A 334 5.90 29.69 8.23
N GLY A 335 7.17 29.96 7.91
CA GLY A 335 8.32 29.83 8.81
C GLY A 335 8.85 28.39 8.97
N GLY A 336 10.18 28.23 8.78
CA GLY A 336 10.89 26.95 8.97
C GLY A 336 10.58 25.86 7.92
N TYR A 337 11.27 24.72 7.99
CA TYR A 337 11.06 23.59 7.07
C TYR A 337 9.71 22.86 7.31
N ILE A 338 9.11 23.06 8.49
CA ILE A 338 7.82 22.48 8.89
C ILE A 338 6.87 23.63 9.21
N ARG A 339 5.81 23.76 8.42
CA ARG A 339 4.84 24.85 8.54
C ARG A 339 4.01 24.73 9.82
N ASN A 340 3.75 25.87 10.47
CA ASN A 340 2.87 26.00 11.63
C ASN A 340 3.21 25.07 12.82
N ILE A 341 4.47 24.66 12.98
CA ILE A 341 4.83 23.74 14.08
C ILE A 341 4.39 24.28 15.44
N ASP A 342 4.45 25.60 15.65
CA ASP A 342 4.15 26.23 16.93
C ASP A 342 2.70 25.99 17.37
N SER A 343 1.78 25.76 16.42
CA SER A 343 0.37 25.46 16.70
C SER A 343 0.16 24.08 17.35
N TYR A 344 1.09 23.13 17.18
CA TYR A 344 0.99 21.79 17.74
C TYR A 344 2.25 21.34 18.49
N LYS A 345 3.28 22.19 18.59
CA LYS A 345 4.54 21.90 19.28
C LYS A 345 4.34 21.49 20.73
N ASN A 346 3.51 22.23 21.47
CA ASN A 346 3.23 21.91 22.88
C ASN A 346 2.46 20.58 23.02
N ALA A 347 1.51 20.33 22.11
CA ALA A 347 0.79 19.06 22.07
C ALA A 347 1.72 17.88 21.72
N LEU A 348 2.71 18.12 20.84
CA LEU A 348 3.72 17.13 20.50
C LEU A 348 4.70 16.88 21.65
N LEU A 349 5.07 17.92 22.40
CA LEU A 349 5.89 17.81 23.61
C LEU A 349 5.19 17.03 24.73
N SER A 350 3.87 17.19 24.89
CA SER A 350 3.11 16.46 25.91
C SER A 350 2.91 14.98 25.60
N VAL A 351 3.13 14.55 24.36
CA VAL A 351 3.09 13.13 23.95
C VAL A 351 4.48 12.52 23.73
N THR A 352 5.56 13.17 24.17
CA THR A 352 6.92 12.62 24.06
C THR A 352 7.02 11.21 24.66
N LYS A 353 6.42 10.98 25.83
CA LYS A 353 6.45 9.66 26.48
C LYS A 353 5.69 8.57 25.69
N PRO A 354 4.47 8.80 25.18
CA PRO A 354 3.84 7.90 24.22
C PRO A 354 4.68 7.65 22.97
N LEU A 355 5.39 8.66 22.46
CA LEU A 355 6.23 8.51 21.27
C LEU A 355 7.54 7.74 21.53
N SER A 356 7.95 7.59 22.79
CA SER A 356 9.19 6.91 23.15
C SER A 356 9.15 5.39 22.88
N VAL A 357 7.96 4.79 22.75
CA VAL A 357 7.80 3.34 22.43
C VAL A 357 7.77 3.02 20.94
N PHE A 358 7.83 4.05 20.08
CA PHE A 358 7.90 3.91 18.63
C PHE A 358 9.37 3.89 18.23
N GLN A 359 9.93 2.70 18.05
CA GLN A 359 11.32 2.51 17.66
C GLN A 359 11.44 2.62 16.14
N LEU A 360 12.27 3.56 15.70
CA LEU A 360 12.46 3.96 14.30
C LEU A 360 13.87 3.60 13.82
N LYS A 361 14.32 2.39 14.17
CA LYS A 361 15.65 1.89 13.82
C LYS A 361 15.81 1.76 12.30
N ASN A 362 17.01 2.10 11.81
CA ASN A 362 17.43 1.76 10.46
C ASN A 362 17.71 0.25 10.35
N PRO A 363 17.06 -0.49 9.42
CA PRO A 363 17.34 -1.92 9.21
C PRO A 363 18.75 -2.17 8.65
N ASN A 364 19.33 -1.20 7.95
CA ASN A 364 20.65 -1.27 7.34
C ASN A 364 21.53 -0.13 7.89
N PRO A 365 21.97 -0.19 9.16
CA PRO A 365 22.79 0.86 9.73
C PRO A 365 24.11 1.00 8.94
N ALA A 366 24.52 2.25 8.73
CA ALA A 366 25.82 2.58 8.18
C ALA A 366 26.61 3.41 9.21
N GLU A 367 27.92 3.28 9.18
CA GLU A 367 28.82 4.20 9.84
C GLU A 367 29.50 5.07 8.79
N TYR A 368 29.57 6.38 9.07
CA TYR A 368 30.25 7.33 8.21
C TYR A 368 31.34 8.04 9.00
N ARG A 369 32.55 8.05 8.44
CA ARG A 369 33.67 8.86 8.90
C ARG A 369 34.36 9.45 7.67
N PHE A 370 34.49 10.77 7.65
CA PHE A 370 35.11 11.44 6.52
C PHE A 370 36.58 11.00 6.37
N GLY A 371 37.00 10.72 5.14
CA GLY A 371 38.37 10.28 4.81
C GLY A 371 38.70 8.84 5.19
N ASP A 372 37.79 8.10 5.84
CA ASP A 372 37.97 6.69 6.15
C ASP A 372 37.31 5.83 5.06
N SER A 373 38.14 5.24 4.19
CA SER A 373 37.66 4.36 3.11
C SER A 373 36.89 3.12 3.59
N THR A 374 37.06 2.72 4.86
CA THR A 374 36.31 1.61 5.46
C THR A 374 34.92 2.04 5.95
N LYS A 375 34.69 3.35 6.09
CA LYS A 375 33.44 3.96 6.56
C LYS A 375 33.01 5.10 5.62
N PRO A 376 32.85 4.83 4.31
CA PRO A 376 32.52 5.85 3.33
C PRO A 376 31.11 6.40 3.56
N PHE A 377 30.81 7.54 2.93
CA PHE A 377 29.44 8.03 2.91
C PHE A 377 28.55 7.01 2.17
N PRO A 378 27.37 6.63 2.72
CA PRO A 378 26.50 5.67 2.06
C PRO A 378 25.86 6.31 0.82
N ASN A 379 26.13 5.76 -0.36
CA ASN A 379 25.54 6.24 -1.62
C ASN A 379 24.23 5.51 -1.99
N ASP A 380 24.01 4.30 -1.46
CA ASP A 380 22.82 3.50 -1.71
C ASP A 380 21.64 3.95 -0.83
N ALA A 381 20.46 4.11 -1.43
CA ALA A 381 19.24 4.52 -0.75
C ALA A 381 18.84 3.57 0.41
N LYS A 382 19.22 2.28 0.36
CA LYS A 382 18.88 1.30 1.41
C LYS A 382 19.42 1.65 2.80
N TYR A 383 20.46 2.46 2.88
CA TYR A 383 21.07 2.91 4.14
C TYR A 383 20.34 4.12 4.74
N PHE A 384 19.44 4.77 3.99
CA PHE A 384 18.63 5.88 4.48
C PHE A 384 17.22 5.39 4.74
N ASN A 385 16.86 5.28 6.02
CA ASN A 385 15.54 4.83 6.42
C ASN A 385 14.52 5.97 6.51
N TYR A 386 14.92 7.23 6.31
CA TYR A 386 13.98 8.33 6.13
C TYR A 386 14.26 9.12 4.86
N ALA A 387 13.18 9.50 4.20
CA ALA A 387 13.16 10.56 3.21
C ALA A 387 12.09 11.59 3.58
N ILE A 388 12.49 12.85 3.52
CA ILE A 388 11.65 14.04 3.67
C ILE A 388 11.78 14.82 2.35
N LEU A 389 10.65 15.11 1.71
CA LEU A 389 10.58 15.83 0.45
C LEU A 389 9.80 17.15 0.63
N GLY A 390 10.34 18.26 0.09
CA GLY A 390 9.69 19.59 0.01
C GLY A 390 8.47 19.60 -0.94
N PRO A 391 7.48 20.52 -0.76
CA PRO A 391 6.10 20.16 -0.55
C PRO A 391 5.35 19.87 -1.84
N LEU A 392 4.52 18.83 -1.79
CA LEU A 392 3.40 18.64 -2.71
C LEU A 392 2.07 18.41 -1.96
N THR A 393 1.75 19.23 -0.94
CA THR A 393 0.35 19.60 -0.54
C THR A 393 0.27 20.47 0.73
N GLU A 394 -0.93 21.02 0.98
CA GLU A 394 -1.39 21.86 2.11
C GLU A 394 -1.03 21.39 3.54
N GLY A 395 -0.47 20.17 3.71
CA GLY A 395 -0.28 19.49 4.99
C GLY A 395 1.15 19.38 5.53
N GLY A 396 2.19 19.91 4.85
CA GLY A 396 3.61 19.92 5.29
C GLY A 396 4.48 18.75 4.80
N PRO A 397 5.75 18.64 5.24
CA PRO A 397 6.65 17.58 4.79
C PRO A 397 6.12 16.17 5.07
N TYR A 398 6.15 15.34 4.03
CA TYR A 398 5.89 13.91 4.12
C TYR A 398 7.13 13.19 4.59
N MET A 399 6.98 12.39 5.65
CA MET A 399 8.03 11.58 6.24
C MET A 399 7.70 10.12 5.99
N ARG A 400 8.51 9.50 5.13
CA ARG A 400 8.44 8.07 4.90
C ARG A 400 9.58 7.39 5.60
N GLN A 401 9.24 6.43 6.46
CA GLN A 401 10.21 5.50 7.01
C GLN A 401 10.27 4.23 6.16
N ALA A 402 11.49 3.82 5.83
CA ALA A 402 11.77 2.55 5.16
C ALA A 402 12.39 1.56 6.16
N GLY A 403 11.71 0.45 6.42
CA GLY A 403 12.19 -0.60 7.31
C GLY A 403 11.14 -1.11 8.28
N ASP A 404 11.59 -1.82 9.30
CA ASP A 404 10.74 -2.43 10.32
C ASP A 404 10.66 -1.53 11.57
N ILE A 405 9.52 -0.89 11.76
CA ILE A 405 9.20 -0.14 12.97
C ILE A 405 8.75 -1.11 14.05
N LYS A 406 9.11 -0.80 15.29
CA LYS A 406 8.51 -1.45 16.45
C LYS A 406 7.68 -0.46 17.25
N ILE A 407 6.47 -0.84 17.61
CA ILE A 407 5.60 -0.07 18.51
C ILE A 407 5.26 -0.99 19.66
N LEU A 408 5.58 -0.58 20.89
CA LEU A 408 5.40 -1.40 22.09
C LEU A 408 6.02 -2.80 21.94
N GLY A 409 7.27 -2.86 21.46
CA GLY A 409 8.01 -4.12 21.22
C GLY A 409 7.60 -4.90 19.97
N GLN A 410 6.40 -4.65 19.42
CA GLN A 410 5.85 -5.41 18.29
C GLN A 410 6.27 -4.81 16.96
N LYS A 411 6.61 -5.67 16.01
CA LYS A 411 6.99 -5.28 14.65
C LYS A 411 5.75 -4.83 13.87
N MET A 412 5.74 -3.57 13.43
CA MET A 412 4.60 -2.93 12.78
C MET A 412 4.81 -2.63 11.29
N GLY A 413 6.01 -2.86 10.75
CA GLY A 413 6.30 -2.63 9.32
C GLY A 413 6.73 -1.18 9.05
N TRP A 414 6.23 -0.56 8.00
CA TRP A 414 6.63 0.79 7.54
C TRP A 414 5.78 1.90 8.19
N LEU A 415 6.28 3.14 8.23
CA LEU A 415 5.51 4.33 8.65
C LEU A 415 5.45 5.34 7.52
N ASP A 416 4.21 5.73 7.20
CA ASP A 416 3.93 6.95 6.48
C ASP A 416 3.37 7.95 7.49
N ALA A 417 4.09 9.06 7.65
CA ALA A 417 3.67 10.15 8.51
C ALA A 417 3.77 11.48 7.76
N SER A 418 2.91 12.41 8.10
CA SER A 418 2.96 13.79 7.61
C SER A 418 3.01 14.74 8.79
N ALA A 419 3.86 15.76 8.71
CA ALA A 419 3.91 16.83 9.70
C ALA A 419 3.71 18.18 9.01
N GLY A 420 2.65 18.91 9.38
CA GLY A 420 2.48 20.31 8.95
C GLY A 420 1.24 20.97 9.51
N SER A 421 0.52 21.72 8.67
CA SER A 421 -0.50 22.69 9.13
C SER A 421 -1.60 22.08 10.00
N ASN A 422 -1.94 20.80 9.78
CA ASN A 422 -2.97 20.06 10.51
C ASN A 422 -2.43 19.25 11.70
N GLY A 423 -1.14 19.39 12.03
CA GLY A 423 -0.43 18.62 13.04
C GLY A 423 0.42 17.49 12.47
N LEU A 424 0.79 16.56 13.34
CA LEU A 424 1.48 15.33 13.02
C LEU A 424 0.46 14.19 12.91
N ALA A 425 0.48 13.47 11.80
CA ALA A 425 -0.35 12.29 11.58
C ALA A 425 0.50 11.13 11.04
N GLY A 426 0.16 9.89 11.37
CA GLY A 426 0.77 8.71 10.76
C GLY A 426 0.01 7.44 11.11
N ASP A 427 -0.01 6.49 10.18
CA ASP A 427 -0.73 5.23 10.29
C ASP A 427 0.17 4.06 9.88
N VAL A 428 0.07 2.96 10.60
CA VAL A 428 0.85 1.73 10.39
C VAL A 428 0.00 0.51 10.70
N GLY A 429 0.05 -0.54 9.89
CA GLY A 429 -0.70 -1.78 10.13
C GLY A 429 0.15 -3.03 9.95
N ALA A 430 0.07 -3.96 10.91
CA ALA A 430 0.73 -5.26 10.82
C ALA A 430 -0.07 -6.38 11.49
N GLY A 431 0.25 -7.62 11.13
CA GLY A 431 -0.16 -8.79 11.90
C GLY A 431 0.66 -8.91 13.18
N VAL A 432 -0.02 -8.98 14.33
CA VAL A 432 0.60 -9.20 15.64
C VAL A 432 0.05 -10.47 16.26
N THR A 433 0.87 -11.16 17.05
CA THR A 433 0.45 -12.34 17.80
C THR A 433 0.49 -12.03 19.29
N LEU A 434 -0.69 -11.86 19.90
CA LEU A 434 -0.83 -11.56 21.32
C LEU A 434 -1.62 -12.67 22.02
N LYS A 435 -1.33 -12.91 23.29
CA LYS A 435 -2.12 -13.82 24.13
C LYS A 435 -3.34 -13.09 24.69
N LEU A 436 -4.53 -13.42 24.19
CA LEU A 436 -5.76 -12.72 24.55
C LEU A 436 -6.55 -13.51 25.60
N GLY A 437 -6.03 -13.52 26.83
CA GLY A 437 -6.66 -14.20 27.96
C GLY A 437 -6.92 -15.70 27.65
N PRO A 438 -8.17 -16.20 27.76
CA PRO A 438 -8.50 -17.61 27.53
C PRO A 438 -8.41 -18.04 26.06
N LEU A 439 -8.38 -17.11 25.10
CA LEU A 439 -8.26 -17.45 23.67
C LEU A 439 -6.84 -17.91 23.31
N GLY A 440 -5.88 -17.80 24.23
CA GLY A 440 -4.49 -18.12 23.96
C GLY A 440 -3.86 -17.13 22.98
N LYS A 441 -2.81 -17.57 22.28
CA LYS A 441 -2.10 -16.74 21.29
C LYS A 441 -2.92 -16.66 20.01
N VAL A 442 -3.36 -15.44 19.67
CA VAL A 442 -4.14 -15.16 18.46
C VAL A 442 -3.34 -14.23 17.56
N ASN A 443 -3.29 -14.56 16.27
CA ASN A 443 -2.73 -13.69 15.24
C ASN A 443 -3.85 -12.84 14.63
N PHE A 444 -3.69 -11.52 14.66
CA PHE A 444 -4.66 -10.58 14.11
C PHE A 444 -4.01 -9.29 13.64
N LYS A 445 -4.69 -8.56 12.76
CA LYS A 445 -4.22 -7.27 12.27
C LYS A 445 -4.46 -6.21 13.33
N MET A 446 -3.42 -5.43 13.63
CA MET A 446 -3.50 -4.27 14.50
C MET A 446 -2.99 -3.04 13.74
N ASP A 447 -3.80 -1.99 13.72
CA ASP A 447 -3.52 -0.71 13.08
C ASP A 447 -3.18 0.31 14.16
N ALA A 448 -1.95 0.83 14.13
CA ALA A 448 -1.47 1.92 14.95
C ALA A 448 -1.68 3.24 14.22
N SER A 449 -2.37 4.17 14.88
CA SER A 449 -2.61 5.53 14.38
C SER A 449 -2.08 6.56 15.38
N MET A 450 -1.46 7.61 14.85
CA MET A 450 -1.01 8.77 15.61
C MET A 450 -1.61 10.02 14.97
N LYS A 451 -2.28 10.85 15.76
CA LYS A 451 -2.77 12.16 15.34
C LYS A 451 -2.60 13.17 16.48
N VAL A 452 -1.67 14.09 16.28
CA VAL A 452 -1.29 15.10 17.28
C VAL A 452 -1.42 16.49 16.65
N ASN A 453 -2.31 17.31 17.19
CA ASN A 453 -2.46 18.71 16.80
C ASN A 453 -2.75 19.57 18.05
N GLY A 454 -2.98 20.88 17.88
CA GLY A 454 -3.23 21.79 18.99
C GLY A 454 -4.39 21.39 19.93
N ASN A 455 -5.36 20.60 19.43
CA ASN A 455 -6.59 20.25 20.16
C ASN A 455 -6.73 18.74 20.44
N LYS A 456 -5.87 17.89 19.88
CA LYS A 456 -6.08 16.44 19.83
C LYS A 456 -4.76 15.67 19.94
N GLN A 457 -4.75 14.63 20.77
CA GLN A 457 -3.61 13.75 21.01
C GLN A 457 -4.11 12.30 21.01
N ASP A 458 -4.25 11.74 19.83
CA ASP A 458 -4.69 10.35 19.67
C ASP A 458 -3.49 9.51 19.26
N ILE A 459 -3.07 8.62 20.14
CA ILE A 459 -2.08 7.59 19.82
C ILE A 459 -2.69 6.26 20.23
N SER A 460 -3.13 5.49 19.26
CA SER A 460 -3.88 4.27 19.50
C SER A 460 -3.45 3.13 18.60
N LEU A 461 -3.55 1.91 19.11
CA LEU A 461 -3.45 0.69 18.34
C LEU A 461 -4.78 -0.04 18.45
N LEU A 462 -5.40 -0.30 17.31
CA LEU A 462 -6.73 -0.90 17.21
C LEU A 462 -6.64 -2.18 16.40
N GLY A 463 -7.18 -3.27 16.93
CA GLY A 463 -7.29 -4.54 16.23
C GLY A 463 -8.68 -5.12 16.39
N ASN A 464 -9.00 -6.12 15.57
CA ASN A 464 -10.24 -6.88 15.71
C ASN A 464 -9.94 -8.37 15.71
N VAL A 465 -10.49 -9.08 16.69
CA VAL A 465 -10.42 -10.54 16.81
C VAL A 465 -11.83 -11.08 16.91
N ALA A 466 -12.29 -11.77 15.87
CA ALA A 466 -13.60 -12.41 15.83
C ALA A 466 -14.76 -11.46 16.24
N GLY A 467 -14.72 -10.19 15.82
CA GLY A 467 -15.72 -9.19 16.15
C GLY A 467 -15.47 -8.42 17.45
N GLN A 468 -14.52 -8.84 18.30
CA GLN A 468 -14.09 -8.07 19.47
C GLN A 468 -13.00 -7.07 19.10
N THR A 469 -13.19 -5.82 19.49
CA THR A 469 -12.18 -4.77 19.31
C THR A 469 -11.14 -4.86 20.42
N VAL A 470 -9.87 -4.95 20.03
CA VAL A 470 -8.71 -4.78 20.91
C VAL A 470 -8.26 -3.34 20.76
N SER A 471 -8.39 -2.55 21.82
CA SER A 471 -8.02 -1.13 21.83
C SER A 471 -6.88 -0.88 22.79
N VAL A 472 -5.86 -0.19 22.32
CA VAL A 472 -4.69 0.22 23.10
C VAL A 472 -4.53 1.71 22.91
N ILE A 473 -4.69 2.50 23.96
CA ILE A 473 -4.66 3.96 23.88
C ILE A 473 -3.50 4.46 24.74
N LEU A 474 -2.59 5.20 24.13
CA LEU A 474 -1.46 5.83 24.82
C LEU A 474 -1.83 7.28 25.15
N SER A 475 -1.76 7.64 26.43
CA SER A 475 -2.07 8.99 26.90
C SER A 475 -1.22 9.33 28.12
N GLY A 476 -0.54 10.48 28.04
CA GLY A 476 0.44 10.88 29.05
C GLY A 476 1.48 9.79 29.26
N SER A 477 1.75 9.41 30.50
CA SER A 477 2.70 8.33 30.83
C SER A 477 2.08 6.93 30.88
N THR A 478 0.84 6.75 30.42
CA THR A 478 0.10 5.49 30.58
C THR A 478 -0.47 4.96 29.28
N MET A 479 -0.49 3.63 29.18
CA MET A 479 -1.18 2.87 28.15
C MET A 479 -2.42 2.24 28.78
N THR A 480 -3.57 2.41 28.13
CA THR A 480 -4.83 1.75 28.50
C THR A 480 -5.15 0.69 27.47
N ILE A 481 -5.33 -0.55 27.91
CA ILE A 481 -5.79 -1.67 27.11
C ILE A 481 -7.26 -1.91 27.44
N ALA A 482 -8.08 -2.04 26.40
CA ALA A 482 -9.48 -2.39 26.51
C ALA A 482 -9.85 -3.40 25.41
N MET A 483 -10.32 -4.57 25.83
CA MET A 483 -11.00 -5.55 25.00
C MET A 483 -12.31 -5.89 25.71
N ASN A 484 -13.41 -5.32 25.22
CA ASN A 484 -14.71 -5.47 25.87
C ASN A 484 -15.31 -6.85 25.59
N ALA A 485 -16.08 -7.36 26.54
CA ALA A 485 -16.83 -8.60 26.37
C ALA A 485 -17.84 -8.49 25.22
N SER A 486 -18.05 -9.60 24.54
CA SER A 486 -19.05 -9.76 23.49
C SER A 486 -19.89 -11.00 23.77
N CYS A 487 -21.04 -11.14 23.11
CA CYS A 487 -21.85 -12.35 23.28
C CYS A 487 -21.10 -13.60 22.78
N VAL A 488 -20.25 -13.46 21.76
CA VAL A 488 -19.40 -14.54 21.24
C VAL A 488 -18.34 -14.95 22.26
N ASN A 489 -17.70 -13.97 22.90
CA ASN A 489 -16.63 -14.17 23.87
C ASN A 489 -16.92 -13.31 25.12
N PRO A 490 -17.64 -13.87 26.12
CA PRO A 490 -18.13 -13.12 27.28
C PRO A 490 -17.06 -12.90 28.36
N PHE A 491 -15.87 -12.48 27.94
CA PHE A 491 -14.80 -12.06 28.84
C PHE A 491 -14.20 -10.74 28.34
N GLU A 492 -13.67 -9.95 29.27
CA GLU A 492 -13.00 -8.69 28.97
C GLU A 492 -11.56 -8.65 29.48
N ILE A 493 -10.73 -7.84 28.84
CA ILE A 493 -9.39 -7.50 29.32
C ILE A 493 -9.34 -5.97 29.42
N LYS A 494 -9.12 -5.47 30.64
CA LYS A 494 -8.89 -4.05 30.90
C LYS A 494 -7.64 -3.89 31.74
N ALA A 495 -6.68 -3.14 31.24
CA ALA A 495 -5.46 -2.84 31.98
C ALA A 495 -5.05 -1.40 31.75
N LYS A 496 -4.42 -0.81 32.78
CA LYS A 496 -3.79 0.51 32.68
C LYS A 496 -2.37 0.39 33.21
N VAL A 497 -1.38 0.58 32.34
CA VAL A 497 0.03 0.29 32.61
C VAL A 497 0.86 1.53 32.32
N ALA A 498 1.93 1.76 33.08
CA ALA A 498 2.87 2.84 32.81
C ALA A 498 3.70 2.52 31.56
N ILE A 499 3.97 3.55 30.75
CA ILE A 499 4.78 3.43 29.52
C ILE A 499 6.25 3.63 29.87
N THR A 500 7.10 2.73 29.39
CA THR A 500 8.57 2.85 29.33
C THR A 500 9.03 2.57 27.90
N GLU A 501 10.24 2.98 27.53
CA GLU A 501 10.78 2.74 26.17
C GLU A 501 10.90 1.26 25.81
N SER A 502 11.03 0.39 26.81
CA SER A 502 11.11 -1.06 26.68
C SER A 502 9.77 -1.77 26.84
N THR A 503 8.65 -1.04 26.98
CA THR A 503 7.35 -1.65 27.15
C THR A 503 7.00 -2.52 25.95
N ASP A 504 6.75 -3.81 26.19
CA ASP A 504 6.26 -4.75 25.18
C ASP A 504 4.79 -5.09 25.44
N ILE A 505 3.92 -4.85 24.45
CA ILE A 505 2.50 -5.13 24.60
C ILE A 505 2.20 -6.62 24.73
N ALA A 506 3.01 -7.51 24.15
CA ALA A 506 2.84 -8.95 24.31
C ALA A 506 3.07 -9.38 25.77
N GLU A 507 4.10 -8.85 26.43
CA GLU A 507 4.36 -9.10 27.85
C GLU A 507 3.23 -8.57 28.73
N VAL A 508 2.68 -7.39 28.39
CA VAL A 508 1.54 -6.82 29.11
C VAL A 508 0.32 -7.74 28.98
N PHE A 509 -0.05 -8.17 27.78
CA PHE A 509 -1.17 -9.08 27.56
C PHE A 509 -0.94 -10.47 28.18
N ASP A 510 0.29 -11.00 28.15
CA ASP A 510 0.63 -12.28 28.79
C ASP A 510 0.37 -12.25 30.31
N GLY A 511 0.56 -11.08 30.94
CA GLY A 511 0.24 -10.83 32.34
C GLY A 511 -1.25 -10.61 32.64
N GLN A 512 -2.12 -10.45 31.64
CA GLN A 512 -3.56 -10.24 31.82
C GLN A 512 -4.37 -11.48 31.43
N GLY A 513 -5.01 -12.13 32.41
CA GLY A 513 -5.82 -13.34 32.19
C GLY A 513 -7.24 -13.10 31.65
N GLY A 514 -7.75 -11.87 31.74
CA GLY A 514 -9.14 -11.52 31.44
C GLY A 514 -10.13 -11.91 32.56
N VAL A 515 -11.33 -11.34 32.52
CA VAL A 515 -12.39 -11.52 33.53
C VAL A 515 -13.72 -11.81 32.82
N ASN A 516 -14.48 -12.79 33.29
CA ASN A 516 -15.80 -13.12 32.76
C ASN A 516 -16.82 -12.01 33.08
N VAL A 517 -17.63 -11.67 32.09
CA VAL A 517 -18.74 -10.72 32.22
C VAL A 517 -20.06 -11.48 32.08
N ASP A 518 -21.05 -11.11 32.88
CA ASP A 518 -22.41 -11.65 32.77
C ASP A 518 -22.98 -11.39 31.36
N PRO A 519 -23.21 -12.43 30.55
CA PRO A 519 -23.72 -12.30 29.18
C PRO A 519 -25.02 -11.51 29.06
N SER A 520 -25.90 -11.54 30.06
CA SER A 520 -27.18 -10.81 30.05
C SER A 520 -27.01 -9.28 30.07
N LYS A 521 -25.84 -8.81 30.53
CA LYS A 521 -25.49 -7.38 30.58
C LYS A 521 -24.85 -6.90 29.28
N ILE A 522 -24.57 -7.81 28.35
CA ILE A 522 -23.99 -7.50 27.05
C ILE A 522 -25.13 -7.20 26.07
N SER A 523 -25.13 -5.99 25.52
CA SER A 523 -26.15 -5.57 24.54
C SER A 523 -26.18 -6.51 23.34
N GLY A 524 -27.39 -6.94 22.95
CA GLY A 524 -27.60 -7.86 21.81
C GLY A 524 -27.46 -9.34 22.14
N CYS A 525 -27.06 -9.72 23.36
CA CYS A 525 -26.92 -11.13 23.74
C CYS A 525 -28.27 -11.70 24.23
N ILE A 526 -29.03 -12.35 23.35
CA ILE A 526 -30.37 -12.89 23.66
C ILE A 526 -30.58 -14.29 23.09
N GLY A 527 -31.59 -15.00 23.60
CA GLY A 527 -32.01 -16.31 23.08
C GLY A 527 -30.87 -17.33 23.06
N LYS A 528 -30.66 -17.97 21.90
CA LYS A 528 -29.63 -19.00 21.72
C LYS A 528 -28.19 -18.48 21.86
N GLU A 529 -27.94 -17.22 21.53
CA GLU A 529 -26.61 -16.61 21.67
C GLU A 529 -26.27 -16.40 23.14
N LEU A 530 -27.27 -16.00 23.94
CA LEU A 530 -27.13 -15.87 25.39
C LEU A 530 -26.87 -17.24 26.06
N GLU A 531 -27.58 -18.27 25.63
CA GLU A 531 -27.36 -19.65 26.09
C GLU A 531 -25.95 -20.15 25.73
N ALA A 532 -25.49 -19.90 24.49
CA ALA A 532 -24.14 -20.26 24.05
C ALA A 532 -23.05 -19.52 24.86
N ALA A 533 -23.28 -18.25 25.20
CA ALA A 533 -22.36 -17.47 26.04
C ALA A 533 -22.27 -18.04 27.47
N TYR A 534 -23.38 -18.40 28.10
CA TYR A 534 -23.37 -19.06 29.41
C TYR A 534 -22.69 -20.43 29.36
N ASN A 535 -22.90 -21.21 28.30
CA ASN A 535 -22.22 -22.50 28.10
C ASN A 535 -20.69 -22.33 28.00
N LYS A 536 -20.20 -21.31 27.29
CA LYS A 536 -18.76 -20.99 27.24
C LYS A 536 -18.19 -20.66 28.62
N ILE A 537 -18.91 -19.87 29.44
CA ILE A 537 -18.47 -19.56 30.81
C ILE A 537 -18.44 -20.82 31.68
N ALA A 538 -19.49 -21.66 31.61
CA ALA A 538 -19.60 -22.87 32.41
C ALA A 538 -18.56 -23.94 32.02
N GLY A 539 -18.18 -24.01 30.74
CA GLY A 539 -17.22 -24.98 30.20
C GLY A 539 -15.81 -24.42 30.07
N GLU A 540 -15.58 -23.66 29.00
CA GLU A 540 -14.26 -23.21 28.54
C GLU A 540 -13.62 -22.18 29.49
N TYR A 541 -14.41 -21.23 30.01
CA TYR A 541 -13.91 -20.10 30.80
C TYR A 541 -14.13 -20.24 32.31
N LYS A 542 -14.37 -21.47 32.78
CA LYS A 542 -14.66 -21.77 34.20
C LYS A 542 -13.57 -21.38 35.20
N HIS A 543 -12.36 -21.13 34.70
CA HIS A 543 -11.16 -20.81 35.49
C HIS A 543 -10.90 -19.30 35.60
N LEU A 544 -11.65 -18.47 34.89
CA LEU A 544 -11.52 -17.01 34.95
C LEU A 544 -12.31 -16.46 36.15
N SER A 545 -11.84 -15.34 36.69
CA SER A 545 -12.56 -14.58 37.71
C SER A 545 -13.75 -13.80 37.10
N GLY A 546 -14.67 -13.29 37.92
CA GLY A 546 -15.84 -12.53 37.46
C GLY A 546 -17.14 -13.33 37.58
N TYR A 547 -17.91 -13.43 36.49
CA TYR A 547 -19.12 -14.27 36.46
C TYR A 547 -18.75 -15.76 36.52
N THR A 548 -19.22 -16.47 37.54
CA THR A 548 -18.76 -17.82 37.85
C THR A 548 -19.43 -18.88 36.97
N ALA A 549 -18.73 -19.99 36.72
CA ALA A 549 -19.30 -21.15 36.06
C ALA A 549 -20.57 -21.67 36.76
N SER A 550 -20.60 -21.65 38.10
CA SER A 550 -21.77 -22.04 38.88
C SER A 550 -22.99 -21.14 38.64
N ALA A 551 -22.78 -19.82 38.52
CA ALA A 551 -23.85 -18.87 38.20
C ALA A 551 -24.36 -19.08 36.77
N ALA A 552 -23.46 -19.32 35.81
CA ALA A 552 -23.83 -19.62 34.42
C ALA A 552 -24.68 -20.90 34.31
N THR A 553 -24.30 -21.98 35.00
CA THR A 553 -25.08 -23.22 35.03
C THR A 553 -26.47 -23.02 35.65
N ALA A 554 -26.59 -22.14 36.66
CA ALA A 554 -27.88 -21.81 37.26
C ALA A 554 -28.82 -21.08 36.28
N GLU A 555 -28.31 -20.13 35.49
CA GLU A 555 -29.09 -19.45 34.45
C GLU A 555 -29.48 -20.39 33.30
N LEU A 556 -28.58 -21.27 32.86
CA LEU A 556 -28.89 -22.30 31.85
C LEU A 556 -30.04 -23.22 32.31
N LYS A 557 -30.05 -23.59 33.59
CA LYS A 557 -31.14 -24.40 34.16
C LYS A 557 -32.48 -23.66 34.10
N LYS A 558 -32.52 -22.36 34.42
CA LYS A 558 -33.76 -21.56 34.31
C LYS A 558 -34.29 -21.52 32.87
N ILE A 559 -33.40 -21.39 31.89
CA ILE A 559 -33.76 -21.40 30.45
C ILE A 559 -34.38 -22.76 30.09
N SER A 560 -33.77 -23.86 30.52
CA SER A 560 -34.26 -25.23 30.28
C SER A 560 -35.61 -25.52 30.97
N ASP A 561 -35.75 -25.14 32.24
CA ASP A 561 -36.97 -25.37 33.02
C ASP A 561 -38.16 -24.57 32.45
N ALA A 562 -37.92 -23.34 31.99
CA ALA A 562 -38.94 -22.51 31.34
C ALA A 562 -39.42 -23.10 30.00
N ALA A 563 -38.50 -23.67 29.20
CA ALA A 563 -38.85 -24.35 27.97
C ALA A 563 -39.71 -25.60 28.23
N ASN A 564 -39.38 -26.39 29.25
CA ASN A 564 -40.12 -27.61 29.59
C ASN A 564 -41.53 -27.35 30.15
N ALA A 565 -41.72 -26.26 30.90
CA ALA A 565 -43.03 -25.87 31.44
C ALA A 565 -44.01 -25.43 30.33
N ALA A 566 -43.51 -24.72 29.31
CA ALA A 566 -44.32 -24.28 28.18
C ALA A 566 -44.84 -25.46 27.34
N THR A 567 -44.04 -26.53 27.18
CA THR A 567 -44.43 -27.74 26.43
C THR A 567 -45.55 -28.52 27.13
N LYS A 568 -45.47 -28.74 28.46
CA LYS A 568 -46.50 -29.49 29.20
C LYS A 568 -47.87 -28.81 29.21
N ALA A 569 -47.91 -27.48 29.27
CA ALA A 569 -49.16 -26.73 29.23
C ALA A 569 -49.87 -26.87 27.87
N ALA A 570 -49.12 -27.00 26.78
CA ALA A 570 -49.68 -27.16 25.42
C ALA A 570 -50.29 -28.55 25.17
N GLU A 571 -49.80 -29.61 25.83
CA GLU A 571 -50.28 -30.99 25.67
C GLU A 571 -51.63 -31.24 26.37
N GLU A 572 -51.84 -30.71 27.58
CA GLU A 572 -53.10 -30.86 28.33
C GLU A 572 -54.29 -30.16 27.65
N GLU A 573 -54.03 -29.08 26.93
CA GLU A 573 -55.04 -28.31 26.20
C GLU A 573 -55.45 -28.99 24.89
N SER A 574 -54.51 -29.67 24.23
CA SER A 574 -54.73 -30.44 22.98
C SER A 574 -55.66 -31.65 23.18
N MET A 575 -55.50 -32.39 24.28
CA MET A 575 -56.30 -33.60 24.58
C MET A 575 -57.80 -33.32 24.78
N LYS A 576 -58.16 -32.14 25.30
CA LYS A 576 -59.56 -31.74 25.51
C LYS A 576 -60.27 -31.38 24.20
N ALA A 577 -59.54 -30.82 23.24
CA ALA A 577 -60.08 -30.44 21.93
C ALA A 577 -60.41 -31.66 21.03
N ALA A 578 -59.62 -32.74 21.13
CA ALA A 578 -59.77 -33.92 20.28
C ALA A 578 -61.06 -34.75 20.56
N GLU A 579 -61.48 -34.87 21.82
CA GLU A 579 -62.68 -35.65 22.19
C GLU A 579 -64.00 -34.99 21.75
N GLN A 580 -64.01 -33.65 21.66
CA GLN A 580 -65.15 -32.90 21.14
C GLN A 580 -65.29 -33.07 19.61
N ALA A 581 -64.17 -32.98 18.88
CA ALA A 581 -64.14 -33.16 17.42
C ALA A 581 -64.63 -34.56 16.98
N ARG A 582 -64.33 -35.61 17.77
CA ARG A 582 -64.75 -37.00 17.47
C ARG A 582 -66.27 -37.20 17.48
N LYS A 583 -66.99 -36.53 18.38
CA LYS A 583 -68.46 -36.63 18.50
C LYS A 583 -69.18 -35.96 17.34
N GLU A 584 -68.60 -34.89 16.81
CA GLU A 584 -69.15 -34.14 15.69
C GLU A 584 -68.92 -34.87 14.36
N TYR A 585 -67.75 -35.47 14.18
CA TYR A 585 -67.38 -36.28 13.02
C TYR A 585 -68.34 -37.47 12.77
N GLU A 586 -68.69 -38.25 13.81
CA GLU A 586 -69.60 -39.40 13.69
C GLU A 586 -71.04 -39.00 13.29
N LYS A 587 -71.48 -37.78 13.65
CA LYS A 587 -72.79 -37.24 13.27
C LYS A 587 -72.86 -36.91 11.78
N THR A 588 -71.81 -36.29 11.24
CA THR A 588 -71.70 -35.94 9.80
C THR A 588 -71.49 -37.16 8.90
N LYS A 589 -70.73 -38.15 9.37
CA LYS A 589 -70.45 -39.41 8.64
C LYS A 589 -71.71 -40.25 8.39
N ASN A 590 -72.64 -40.29 9.34
CA ASN A 590 -73.90 -41.04 9.19
C ASN A 590 -74.92 -40.32 8.28
N ALA A 591 -74.92 -38.98 8.25
CA ALA A 591 -75.75 -38.19 7.33
C ALA A 591 -75.26 -38.27 5.86
N ALA A 592 -73.94 -38.36 5.64
CA ALA A 592 -73.36 -38.48 4.30
C ALA A 592 -73.59 -39.87 3.65
N ARG A 593 -73.77 -40.92 4.46
CA ARG A 593 -73.97 -42.30 4.01
C ARG A 593 -75.40 -42.58 3.50
N ASP A 594 -76.39 -41.82 3.96
CA ASP A 594 -77.78 -41.90 3.50
C ASP A 594 -78.04 -41.16 2.17
N VAL A 595 -77.24 -40.13 1.88
CA VAL A 595 -77.29 -39.40 0.59
C VAL A 595 -76.65 -40.24 -0.52
N ALA A 596 -75.55 -40.95 -0.24
CA ALA A 596 -74.84 -41.81 -1.19
C ALA A 596 -75.67 -43.02 -1.68
N ASN A 597 -76.58 -43.56 -0.84
CA ASN A 597 -77.45 -44.69 -1.20
C ASN A 597 -78.66 -44.29 -2.07
N LYS A 598 -79.10 -43.02 -2.06
CA LYS A 598 -80.17 -42.51 -2.93
C LYS A 598 -79.66 -42.11 -4.32
N SER A 599 -78.40 -41.73 -4.45
CA SER A 599 -77.75 -41.37 -5.72
C SER A 599 -77.33 -42.56 -6.60
N SER A 600 -77.11 -43.75 -6.02
CA SER A 600 -76.70 -44.95 -6.77
C SER A 600 -77.86 -45.61 -7.56
N ASN A 601 -79.10 -45.46 -7.11
CA ASN A 601 -80.29 -46.02 -7.79
C ASN A 601 -80.86 -45.12 -8.91
N ALA A 602 -80.53 -43.83 -8.92
CA ALA A 602 -80.91 -42.90 -10.00
C ALA A 602 -79.95 -42.98 -11.22
N ALA A 603 -78.67 -43.28 -10.99
CA ALA A 603 -77.66 -43.43 -12.03
C ALA A 603 -77.87 -44.69 -12.91
N ASN A 604 -78.40 -45.78 -12.35
CA ASN A 604 -78.70 -47.01 -13.10
C ASN A 604 -79.93 -46.90 -14.03
N ASN A 605 -80.85 -45.96 -13.77
CA ASN A 605 -82.04 -45.73 -14.61
C ASN A 605 -81.79 -44.67 -15.70
N ALA A 606 -80.86 -43.74 -15.50
CA ALA A 606 -80.45 -42.75 -16.51
C ALA A 606 -79.58 -43.38 -17.63
N LEU A 607 -78.79 -44.41 -17.33
CA LEU A 607 -77.97 -45.13 -18.32
C LEU A 607 -78.82 -45.93 -19.35
N LYS A 608 -80.07 -46.27 -19.02
CA LYS A 608 -81.01 -46.94 -19.95
C LYS A 608 -81.76 -45.97 -20.88
N ALA A 609 -81.79 -44.67 -20.58
CA ALA A 609 -82.49 -43.68 -21.39
C ALA A 609 -81.60 -43.01 -22.46
N ALA A 610 -80.27 -43.04 -22.29
CA ALA A 610 -79.30 -42.40 -23.19
C ALA A 610 -78.77 -43.33 -24.32
N GLY A 611 -79.36 -44.52 -24.49
CA GLY A 611 -79.18 -45.38 -25.67
C GLY A 611 -80.04 -44.94 -26.87
N ASN A 612 -80.97 -44.02 -26.68
CA ASN A 612 -81.68 -43.34 -27.74
C ASN A 612 -81.22 -41.88 -27.76
N VAL A 613 -81.08 -41.31 -28.96
CA VAL A 613 -80.66 -39.92 -29.21
C VAL A 613 -79.14 -39.73 -29.27
N PHE A 614 -78.49 -40.63 -30.01
CA PHE A 614 -77.60 -40.17 -31.08
C PHE A 614 -78.38 -39.24 -32.02
N LYS A 615 -78.30 -37.92 -31.82
CA LYS A 615 -78.64 -36.93 -32.85
C LYS A 615 -78.20 -35.52 -32.42
N GLY A 616 -77.13 -35.05 -33.06
CA GLY A 616 -77.06 -33.67 -33.51
C GLY A 616 -76.17 -32.71 -32.73
N PHE A 617 -75.17 -32.19 -33.46
CA PHE A 617 -74.55 -30.85 -33.32
C PHE A 617 -73.73 -30.62 -32.03
N GLY A 618 -72.59 -29.95 -32.00
CA GLY A 618 -71.90 -29.05 -32.93
C GLY A 618 -71.04 -28.11 -32.05
N LYS A 619 -69.73 -28.07 -32.34
CA LYS A 619 -68.70 -27.05 -31.98
C LYS A 619 -68.95 -26.09 -30.79
N LYS A 620 -68.03 -26.09 -29.82
CA LYS A 620 -67.15 -24.94 -29.45
C LYS A 620 -66.17 -25.32 -28.34
N LYS A 621 -64.86 -25.17 -28.61
CA LYS A 621 -63.80 -25.20 -27.58
C LYS A 621 -63.96 -23.99 -26.64
N ARG A 622 -63.90 -24.19 -25.33
CA ARG A 622 -63.59 -23.16 -24.33
C ARG A 622 -62.42 -23.64 -23.48
N HIS A 623 -61.43 -22.76 -23.29
CA HIS A 623 -60.18 -22.99 -22.59
C HIS A 623 -60.40 -23.51 -21.16
N LYS A 624 -59.52 -24.43 -20.73
CA LYS A 624 -59.37 -24.81 -19.32
C LYS A 624 -58.89 -23.58 -18.53
N PRO A 625 -59.40 -23.32 -17.31
CA PRO A 625 -58.80 -22.35 -16.42
C PRO A 625 -57.42 -22.85 -15.96
N GLU A 626 -56.43 -21.96 -15.94
CA GLU A 626 -55.12 -22.22 -15.33
C GLU A 626 -55.26 -22.50 -13.82
N PRO A 627 -54.34 -23.27 -13.21
CA PRO A 627 -54.31 -23.50 -11.76
C PRO A 627 -54.19 -22.18 -10.99
N ASP A 628 -54.88 -22.08 -9.85
CA ASP A 628 -54.85 -20.90 -8.98
C ASP A 628 -53.45 -20.75 -8.35
N PRO A 629 -52.71 -19.66 -8.58
CA PRO A 629 -51.33 -19.49 -8.12
C PRO A 629 -51.17 -19.55 -6.60
N LEU A 630 -52.26 -19.34 -5.84
CA LEU A 630 -52.28 -19.51 -4.39
C LEU A 630 -51.96 -20.94 -3.95
N PHE A 631 -52.17 -21.94 -4.81
CA PHE A 631 -51.93 -23.35 -4.51
C PHE A 631 -50.78 -23.93 -5.34
N ALA A 632 -49.86 -23.09 -5.81
CA ALA A 632 -48.60 -23.58 -6.34
C ALA A 632 -47.85 -24.35 -5.23
N SER A 633 -47.24 -25.48 -5.56
CA SER A 633 -46.56 -26.37 -4.60
C SER A 633 -45.49 -25.66 -3.78
N SER A 634 -44.74 -24.73 -4.39
CA SER A 634 -43.75 -23.91 -3.67
C SER A 634 -44.34 -22.78 -2.82
N ALA A 635 -45.65 -22.50 -2.91
CA ALA A 635 -46.31 -21.39 -2.22
C ALA A 635 -47.27 -21.85 -1.12
N PHE A 636 -47.84 -23.04 -1.25
CA PHE A 636 -48.71 -23.65 -0.25
C PHE A 636 -48.45 -25.16 -0.19
N ASP A 637 -47.98 -25.59 0.97
CA ASP A 637 -47.88 -26.99 1.34
C ASP A 637 -48.81 -27.25 2.52
N TRP A 638 -49.64 -28.28 2.40
CA TRP A 638 -50.71 -28.51 3.37
C TRP A 638 -50.15 -28.93 4.73
N ASP A 639 -49.13 -29.80 4.74
CA ASP A 639 -48.50 -30.31 5.96
C ASP A 639 -47.68 -29.21 6.65
N TYR A 640 -46.93 -28.41 5.88
CA TYR A 640 -46.24 -27.23 6.39
C TYR A 640 -47.21 -26.21 6.99
N TYR A 641 -48.32 -25.91 6.32
CA TYR A 641 -49.30 -24.95 6.83
C TYR A 641 -50.05 -25.50 8.04
N TYR A 642 -50.29 -26.81 8.10
CA TYR A 642 -50.83 -27.51 9.26
C TYR A 642 -49.88 -27.39 10.47
N ASP A 643 -48.60 -27.75 10.28
CA ASP A 643 -47.59 -27.75 11.34
C ASP A 643 -47.23 -26.35 11.84
N ASN A 644 -47.23 -25.35 10.95
CA ASN A 644 -46.80 -23.99 11.27
C ASN A 644 -47.95 -23.01 11.58
N GLN A 645 -49.21 -23.41 11.37
CA GLN A 645 -50.38 -22.61 11.75
C GLN A 645 -51.28 -23.36 12.74
N PRO A 646 -50.76 -23.73 13.93
CA PRO A 646 -51.50 -24.52 14.91
C PRO A 646 -52.79 -23.83 15.35
N ASN A 647 -52.86 -22.49 15.30
CA ASN A 647 -54.07 -21.72 15.62
C ASN A 647 -55.19 -21.88 14.57
N VAL A 648 -54.83 -22.10 13.30
CA VAL A 648 -55.79 -22.34 12.22
C VAL A 648 -56.25 -23.80 12.27
N VAL A 649 -55.34 -24.74 12.51
CA VAL A 649 -55.65 -26.17 12.73
C VAL A 649 -56.62 -26.35 13.89
N LYS A 650 -56.34 -25.69 15.03
CA LYS A 650 -57.21 -25.69 16.21
C LYS A 650 -58.61 -25.12 15.94
N SER A 651 -58.78 -24.28 14.91
CA SER A 651 -60.08 -23.72 14.55
C SER A 651 -60.98 -24.68 13.76
N GLY A 652 -60.46 -25.84 13.33
CA GLY A 652 -61.21 -26.85 12.55
C GLY A 652 -61.59 -26.42 11.13
N MET A 653 -61.13 -25.23 10.69
CA MET A 653 -61.36 -24.73 9.34
C MET A 653 -60.50 -25.50 8.34
N ASP A 654 -61.06 -25.79 7.15
CA ASP A 654 -60.27 -26.34 6.04
C ASP A 654 -59.09 -25.41 5.72
N LEU A 655 -57.86 -25.95 5.79
CA LEU A 655 -56.63 -25.16 5.71
C LEU A 655 -56.44 -24.49 4.35
N ALA A 656 -56.85 -25.15 3.27
CA ALA A 656 -56.80 -24.58 1.93
C ALA A 656 -57.79 -23.42 1.78
N THR A 657 -58.99 -23.57 2.34
CA THR A 657 -60.02 -22.52 2.40
C THR A 657 -59.56 -21.35 3.27
N HIS A 658 -58.97 -21.61 4.44
CA HIS A 658 -58.41 -20.57 5.29
C HIS A 658 -57.27 -19.84 4.57
N TRP A 659 -56.34 -20.58 3.96
CA TRP A 659 -55.22 -20.02 3.20
C TRP A 659 -55.70 -19.06 2.10
N LYS A 660 -56.65 -19.51 1.28
CA LYS A 660 -57.21 -18.73 0.17
C LYS A 660 -57.95 -17.47 0.63
N ASN A 661 -58.78 -17.58 1.67
CA ASN A 661 -59.67 -16.49 2.06
C ASN A 661 -59.00 -15.51 3.04
N ASN A 662 -58.11 -16.00 3.91
CA ASN A 662 -57.55 -15.24 5.03
C ASN A 662 -56.02 -15.33 5.07
N GLY A 663 -55.46 -16.54 5.20
CA GLY A 663 -54.06 -16.78 5.54
C GLY A 663 -53.06 -16.09 4.62
N PHE A 664 -53.28 -16.15 3.31
CA PHE A 664 -52.43 -15.48 2.34
C PHE A 664 -52.49 -13.94 2.48
N ASN A 665 -53.69 -13.37 2.63
CA ASN A 665 -53.88 -11.93 2.79
C ASN A 665 -53.43 -11.41 4.17
N GLU A 666 -53.43 -12.26 5.19
CA GLU A 666 -52.84 -11.99 6.50
C GLU A 666 -51.30 -11.98 6.45
N GLY A 667 -50.70 -12.52 5.38
CA GLY A 667 -49.26 -12.65 5.24
C GLY A 667 -48.68 -13.81 6.04
N ARG A 668 -49.49 -14.84 6.30
CA ARG A 668 -48.99 -16.12 6.81
C ARG A 668 -48.14 -16.78 5.74
N ARG A 669 -47.25 -17.66 6.18
CA ARG A 669 -46.39 -18.44 5.31
C ARG A 669 -47.06 -19.78 4.99
N GLY A 670 -47.24 -20.04 3.70
CA GLY A 670 -47.96 -21.20 3.17
C GLY A 670 -47.09 -22.46 3.00
N SER A 671 -45.78 -22.29 2.83
CA SER A 671 -44.83 -23.36 2.53
C SER A 671 -43.44 -23.06 3.11
N LEU A 672 -42.58 -24.07 3.16
CA LEU A 672 -41.19 -23.90 3.55
C LEU A 672 -40.40 -23.15 2.47
N GLU A 673 -40.83 -23.15 1.22
CA GLU A 673 -40.08 -22.65 0.07
C GLU A 673 -40.32 -21.16 -0.17
N PHE A 674 -41.47 -20.62 0.26
CA PHE A 674 -41.84 -19.23 -0.05
C PHE A 674 -42.47 -18.48 1.12
N ASP A 675 -41.90 -17.31 1.42
CA ASP A 675 -42.46 -16.31 2.33
C ASP A 675 -42.54 -14.96 1.61
N ALA A 676 -43.76 -14.50 1.33
CA ALA A 676 -43.99 -13.26 0.60
C ALA A 676 -43.38 -12.02 1.26
N LYS A 677 -43.32 -11.97 2.60
CA LYS A 677 -42.72 -10.84 3.32
C LYS A 677 -41.21 -10.89 3.18
N PHE A 678 -40.60 -12.03 3.50
CA PHE A 678 -39.16 -12.23 3.36
C PHE A 678 -38.70 -11.98 1.91
N TYR A 679 -39.38 -12.56 0.93
CA TYR A 679 -39.00 -12.46 -0.48
C TYR A 679 -39.05 -11.02 -1.00
N ARG A 680 -40.09 -10.26 -0.65
CA ARG A 680 -40.17 -8.84 -1.00
C ARG A 680 -39.08 -8.04 -0.27
N ASP A 681 -38.95 -8.21 1.04
CA ASP A 681 -37.98 -7.43 1.83
C ASP A 681 -36.54 -7.76 1.42
N ARG A 682 -36.31 -8.97 0.90
CA ARG A 682 -35.03 -9.41 0.35
C ARG A 682 -34.77 -8.96 -1.09
N TYR A 683 -35.77 -8.58 -1.90
CA TYR A 683 -35.52 -8.22 -3.31
C TYR A 683 -35.97 -6.80 -3.68
N LEU A 684 -35.01 -5.90 -3.90
CA LEU A 684 -35.28 -4.47 -4.13
C LEU A 684 -36.11 -4.19 -5.40
N ASP A 685 -35.94 -4.96 -6.46
CA ASP A 685 -36.78 -4.87 -7.66
C ASP A 685 -38.23 -5.29 -7.38
N VAL A 686 -38.41 -6.30 -6.52
CA VAL A 686 -39.74 -6.71 -6.06
C VAL A 686 -40.35 -5.63 -5.16
N GLN A 687 -39.56 -4.93 -4.35
CA GLN A 687 -40.05 -3.77 -3.58
C GLN A 687 -40.47 -2.61 -4.48
N ALA A 688 -39.76 -2.40 -5.59
CA ALA A 688 -40.09 -1.36 -6.56
C ALA A 688 -41.33 -1.70 -7.39
N GLN A 689 -41.54 -2.99 -7.71
CA GLN A 689 -42.68 -3.46 -8.49
C GLN A 689 -43.94 -3.70 -7.64
N CYS A 690 -43.78 -4.18 -6.40
CA CYS A 690 -44.88 -4.63 -5.55
C CYS A 690 -44.94 -3.84 -4.23
N LYS A 691 -46.13 -3.30 -3.93
CA LYS A 691 -46.40 -2.62 -2.65
C LYS A 691 -46.29 -3.59 -1.48
N ALA A 692 -45.96 -3.09 -0.29
CA ALA A 692 -45.83 -3.91 0.93
C ALA A 692 -47.08 -4.73 1.28
N THR A 693 -48.27 -4.25 0.88
CA THR A 693 -49.55 -4.92 1.11
C THR A 693 -49.99 -5.82 -0.06
N ASP A 694 -49.32 -5.75 -1.21
CA ASP A 694 -49.71 -6.45 -2.44
C ASP A 694 -48.99 -7.79 -2.56
N ARG A 695 -49.43 -8.75 -1.75
CA ARG A 695 -48.83 -10.09 -1.67
C ARG A 695 -49.05 -10.91 -2.94
N MET A 696 -50.16 -10.67 -3.66
CA MET A 696 -50.41 -11.32 -4.95
C MET A 696 -49.39 -10.90 -6.01
N CYS A 697 -48.99 -9.62 -6.05
CA CYS A 697 -47.90 -9.16 -6.91
C CYS A 697 -46.59 -9.90 -6.59
N VAL A 698 -46.27 -10.05 -5.30
CA VAL A 698 -45.05 -10.73 -4.83
C VAL A 698 -45.05 -12.22 -5.16
N LEU A 699 -46.18 -12.91 -4.94
CA LEU A 699 -46.36 -14.34 -5.28
C LEU A 699 -46.24 -14.58 -6.78
N ARG A 700 -46.84 -13.72 -7.61
CA ARG A 700 -46.69 -13.82 -9.07
C ARG A 700 -45.24 -13.59 -9.49
N HIS A 701 -44.56 -12.59 -8.92
CA HIS A 701 -43.14 -12.38 -9.22
C HIS A 701 -42.29 -13.61 -8.86
N TRP A 702 -42.57 -14.28 -7.74
CA TRP A 702 -41.90 -15.51 -7.34
C TRP A 702 -42.09 -16.63 -8.37
N LEU A 703 -43.34 -16.93 -8.74
CA LEU A 703 -43.69 -18.02 -9.65
C LEU A 703 -43.25 -17.74 -11.09
N ASP A 704 -43.38 -16.50 -11.56
CA ASP A 704 -43.14 -16.14 -12.96
C ASP A 704 -41.65 -15.91 -13.26
N THR A 705 -40.86 -15.47 -12.29
CA THR A 705 -39.47 -15.01 -12.54
C THR A 705 -38.50 -15.34 -11.41
N GLY A 706 -38.98 -15.34 -10.16
CA GLY A 706 -38.16 -15.56 -8.98
C GLY A 706 -37.47 -16.91 -8.95
N LEU A 707 -38.25 -17.98 -9.10
CA LEU A 707 -37.75 -19.34 -9.05
C LEU A 707 -36.80 -19.64 -10.22
N GLN A 708 -37.17 -19.24 -11.43
CA GLN A 708 -36.34 -19.38 -12.64
C GLN A 708 -35.01 -18.63 -12.54
N SER A 709 -34.95 -17.58 -11.72
CA SER A 709 -33.73 -16.78 -11.51
C SER A 709 -32.91 -17.23 -10.29
N GLY A 710 -33.23 -18.39 -9.71
CA GLY A 710 -32.52 -18.94 -8.55
C GLY A 710 -32.65 -18.07 -7.31
N ARG A 711 -33.73 -17.29 -7.20
CA ARG A 711 -33.95 -16.44 -6.03
C ARG A 711 -34.34 -17.30 -4.83
N GLN A 712 -33.98 -16.83 -3.65
CA GLN A 712 -34.33 -17.43 -2.38
C GLN A 712 -35.73 -16.99 -1.98
N GLY A 713 -36.69 -17.92 -2.02
CA GLY A 713 -38.11 -17.67 -1.73
C GLY A 713 -38.40 -17.47 -0.24
N SER A 714 -37.58 -18.05 0.64
CA SER A 714 -37.80 -18.06 2.09
C SER A 714 -36.46 -18.09 2.85
N PRO A 715 -36.43 -17.80 4.16
CA PRO A 715 -35.20 -17.92 4.94
C PRO A 715 -34.69 -19.37 5.04
N ASP A 716 -35.54 -20.37 4.81
CA ASP A 716 -35.24 -21.78 5.07
C ASP A 716 -34.83 -22.57 3.80
N VAL A 717 -35.19 -22.08 2.61
CA VAL A 717 -34.93 -22.76 1.34
C VAL A 717 -34.27 -21.79 0.34
N ALA A 718 -33.09 -22.15 -0.14
CA ALA A 718 -32.35 -21.43 -1.18
C ALA A 718 -31.97 -22.39 -2.31
N VAL A 719 -32.77 -22.39 -3.38
CA VAL A 719 -32.64 -23.35 -4.49
C VAL A 719 -31.30 -23.28 -5.23
N ALA A 720 -30.69 -22.09 -5.34
CA ALA A 720 -29.37 -21.94 -5.94
C ALA A 720 -28.30 -22.63 -5.09
N THR A 721 -28.29 -22.39 -3.77
CA THR A 721 -27.42 -23.08 -2.83
C THR A 721 -27.68 -24.59 -2.81
N TYR A 722 -28.94 -25.01 -2.91
CA TYR A 722 -29.32 -26.41 -2.97
C TYR A 722 -28.71 -27.11 -4.19
N LEU A 723 -28.86 -26.51 -5.39
CA LEU A 723 -28.25 -27.04 -6.62
C LEU A 723 -26.71 -27.03 -6.54
N ASP A 724 -26.09 -25.98 -6.00
CA ASP A 724 -24.63 -25.87 -5.83
C ASP A 724 -24.05 -26.89 -4.84
N ARG A 725 -24.84 -27.29 -3.85
CA ARG A 725 -24.43 -28.24 -2.81
C ARG A 725 -24.39 -29.69 -3.31
N TYR A 726 -25.14 -30.01 -4.35
CA TYR A 726 -25.34 -31.39 -4.82
C TYR A 726 -24.85 -31.55 -6.26
N PRO A 727 -23.56 -31.91 -6.47
CA PRO A 727 -22.97 -32.08 -7.80
C PRO A 727 -23.68 -33.11 -8.69
N ASP A 728 -24.37 -34.10 -8.10
CA ASP A 728 -25.20 -35.07 -8.81
C ASP A 728 -26.41 -34.40 -9.47
N LEU A 729 -27.07 -33.44 -8.80
CA LEU A 729 -28.15 -32.65 -9.38
C LEU A 729 -27.64 -31.66 -10.43
N GLN A 730 -26.47 -31.04 -10.20
CA GLN A 730 -25.84 -30.20 -11.23
C GLN A 730 -25.51 -30.98 -12.50
N LYS A 731 -25.09 -32.25 -12.36
CA LYS A 731 -24.83 -33.12 -13.50
C LYS A 731 -26.11 -33.54 -14.21
N LEU A 732 -27.20 -33.72 -13.47
CA LEU A 732 -28.49 -34.17 -13.99
C LEU A 732 -29.28 -33.05 -14.70
N PHE A 733 -29.36 -31.87 -14.08
CA PHE A 733 -30.18 -30.75 -14.55
C PHE A 733 -29.36 -29.62 -15.18
N GLY A 734 -28.05 -29.57 -14.93
CA GLY A 734 -27.18 -28.45 -15.27
C GLY A 734 -27.06 -27.42 -14.14
N PRO A 735 -26.04 -26.54 -14.17
CA PRO A 735 -25.72 -25.65 -13.03
C PRO A 735 -26.68 -24.47 -12.83
N ASN A 736 -27.68 -24.28 -13.70
CA ASN A 736 -28.59 -23.13 -13.67
C ASN A 736 -30.08 -23.51 -13.79
N ASP A 737 -30.43 -24.80 -13.74
CA ASP A 737 -31.84 -25.23 -13.83
C ASP A 737 -32.48 -25.29 -12.44
N TYR A 738 -32.81 -24.11 -11.93
CA TYR A 738 -33.35 -23.95 -10.58
C TYR A 738 -34.81 -24.42 -10.45
N ILE A 739 -35.57 -24.51 -11.56
CA ILE A 739 -36.93 -25.04 -11.51
C ILE A 739 -36.87 -26.55 -11.28
N ALA A 740 -36.07 -27.27 -12.08
CA ALA A 740 -35.86 -28.70 -11.89
C ALA A 740 -35.27 -29.03 -10.51
N ALA A 741 -34.35 -28.19 -10.01
CA ALA A 741 -33.81 -28.35 -8.65
C ALA A 741 -34.86 -28.13 -7.55
N MET A 742 -35.82 -27.22 -7.73
CA MET A 742 -36.93 -27.02 -6.80
C MET A 742 -37.98 -28.12 -6.89
N GLU A 743 -38.29 -28.60 -8.09
CA GLU A 743 -39.16 -29.77 -8.28
C GLU A 743 -38.56 -31.00 -7.60
N HIS A 744 -37.26 -31.25 -7.76
CA HIS A 744 -36.57 -32.30 -7.02
C HIS A 744 -36.69 -32.09 -5.50
N TRP A 745 -36.50 -30.87 -5.00
CA TRP A 745 -36.66 -30.58 -3.57
C TRP A 745 -38.07 -30.95 -3.07
N LEU A 746 -39.10 -30.53 -3.80
CA LEU A 746 -40.51 -30.73 -3.46
C LEU A 746 -40.99 -32.18 -3.61
N GLU A 747 -40.40 -32.96 -4.52
CA GLU A 747 -40.84 -34.33 -4.81
C GLU A 747 -40.07 -35.40 -4.04
N SER A 748 -38.78 -35.18 -3.74
CA SER A 748 -37.94 -36.21 -3.10
C SER A 748 -36.81 -35.66 -2.24
N GLY A 749 -36.45 -34.39 -2.35
CA GLY A 749 -35.27 -33.83 -1.68
C GLY A 749 -35.36 -33.86 -0.16
N GLU A 750 -36.55 -33.63 0.40
CA GLU A 750 -36.82 -33.75 1.83
C GLU A 750 -36.75 -35.21 2.30
N ASP A 751 -37.38 -36.13 1.57
CA ASP A 751 -37.37 -37.57 1.84
C ASP A 751 -35.97 -38.19 1.73
N GLU A 752 -35.14 -37.66 0.85
CA GLU A 752 -33.73 -38.02 0.68
C GLU A 752 -32.81 -37.41 1.78
N GLY A 753 -33.36 -36.59 2.68
CA GLY A 753 -32.61 -35.93 3.75
C GLY A 753 -31.63 -34.86 3.25
N ARG A 754 -31.86 -34.30 2.06
CA ARG A 754 -31.01 -33.26 1.50
C ARG A 754 -31.24 -31.93 2.21
N ASN A 755 -30.22 -31.06 2.25
CA ASN A 755 -30.26 -29.79 2.98
C ASN A 755 -30.58 -28.63 2.02
N PRO A 756 -31.79 -28.03 2.09
CA PRO A 756 -32.21 -26.94 1.22
C PRO A 756 -31.75 -25.55 1.70
N ARG A 757 -31.12 -25.48 2.88
CA ARG A 757 -30.88 -24.20 3.56
C ARG A 757 -29.83 -23.35 2.83
N PRO A 758 -29.96 -22.01 2.89
CA PRO A 758 -28.94 -21.11 2.38
C PRO A 758 -27.58 -21.33 3.08
N ALA A 759 -26.49 -21.01 2.37
CA ALA A 759 -25.12 -21.12 2.91
C ALA A 759 -24.79 -19.97 3.89
N SER A 760 -25.59 -18.90 3.89
CA SER A 760 -25.49 -17.76 4.81
C SER A 760 -26.87 -17.29 5.27
N ASN A 761 -26.97 -16.85 6.52
CA ASN A 761 -28.23 -16.38 7.13
C ASN A 761 -28.45 -14.86 6.96
N ASP A 762 -27.77 -14.18 6.03
CA ASP A 762 -27.82 -12.72 5.92
C ASP A 762 -29.18 -12.23 5.35
N PRO A 763 -30.01 -11.51 6.13
CA PRO A 763 -31.35 -11.11 5.72
C PRO A 763 -31.40 -9.75 4.99
N GLY A 764 -30.26 -9.13 4.64
CA GLY A 764 -30.24 -7.84 3.95
C GLY A 764 -30.94 -7.83 2.57
N PRO A 765 -31.39 -6.65 2.07
CA PRO A 765 -32.00 -6.52 0.75
C PRO A 765 -30.98 -6.75 -0.37
N VAL A 766 -31.28 -7.68 -1.28
CA VAL A 766 -30.45 -8.14 -2.40
C VAL A 766 -31.12 -7.77 -3.73
N MET A 767 -30.34 -7.53 -4.79
CA MET A 767 -30.83 -7.34 -6.16
C MET A 767 -30.65 -8.62 -6.97
N GLY A 768 -31.76 -9.20 -7.49
CA GLY A 768 -31.77 -10.47 -8.23
C GLY A 768 -31.21 -10.40 -9.64
N PRO A 769 -30.78 -11.55 -10.23
CA PRO A 769 -30.36 -11.55 -11.62
C PRO A 769 -31.43 -10.89 -12.50
N LEU A 770 -31.03 -9.92 -13.31
CA LEU A 770 -31.94 -9.19 -14.18
C LEU A 770 -31.55 -9.44 -15.63
N ARG A 771 -32.47 -10.05 -16.39
CA ARG A 771 -32.29 -10.35 -17.82
C ARG A 771 -32.79 -9.19 -18.67
N VAL A 772 -32.03 -8.85 -19.69
CA VAL A 772 -32.32 -7.76 -20.63
C VAL A 772 -32.05 -8.24 -22.05
N GLY A 773 -33.00 -8.03 -22.97
CA GLY A 773 -32.94 -8.52 -24.34
C GLY A 773 -33.73 -9.82 -24.56
N GLY A 774 -33.62 -10.41 -25.75
CA GLY A 774 -34.48 -11.51 -26.20
C GLY A 774 -33.80 -12.88 -26.27
N GLY A 775 -34.49 -13.84 -26.91
CA GLY A 775 -34.06 -15.26 -26.95
C GLY A 775 -33.10 -15.65 -28.08
N GLY A 776 -32.61 -14.70 -28.89
CA GLY A 776 -31.68 -14.96 -29.99
C GLY A 776 -30.30 -15.47 -29.55
N GLY A 777 -29.46 -15.86 -30.50
CA GLY A 777 -28.06 -16.25 -30.25
C GLY A 777 -27.86 -17.52 -29.42
N SER A 778 -26.61 -17.80 -29.08
CA SER A 778 -26.18 -18.90 -28.21
C SER A 778 -25.92 -18.40 -26.78
N ALA A 779 -26.21 -19.25 -25.78
CA ALA A 779 -25.98 -18.90 -24.38
C ALA A 779 -24.49 -18.85 -24.03
N TRP A 780 -24.11 -17.95 -23.11
CA TRP A 780 -22.75 -17.81 -22.62
C TRP A 780 -22.72 -17.40 -21.13
N THR A 781 -21.61 -17.71 -20.46
CA THR A 781 -21.31 -17.26 -19.09
C THR A 781 -19.82 -17.00 -18.93
N ASP A 782 -19.48 -15.93 -18.23
CA ASP A 782 -18.09 -15.60 -17.88
C ASP A 782 -17.68 -16.19 -16.51
N ASP A 783 -18.52 -17.01 -15.86
CA ASP A 783 -18.30 -17.53 -14.49
C ASP A 783 -16.91 -18.18 -14.29
N ALA A 784 -16.41 -18.90 -15.30
CA ALA A 784 -15.10 -19.56 -15.23
C ALA A 784 -13.92 -18.57 -15.12
N VAL A 785 -14.00 -17.45 -15.85
CA VAL A 785 -12.97 -16.39 -15.83
C VAL A 785 -13.21 -15.43 -14.66
N CYS A 786 -14.47 -15.17 -14.35
CA CYS A 786 -14.91 -14.27 -13.31
C CYS A 786 -14.67 -14.83 -11.90
N LYS A 787 -14.81 -16.15 -11.67
CA LYS A 787 -14.60 -16.83 -10.38
C LYS A 787 -15.33 -16.16 -9.20
N GLY A 788 -16.58 -15.76 -9.42
CA GLY A 788 -17.41 -15.07 -8.40
C GLY A 788 -16.98 -13.63 -8.08
N GLN A 789 -16.07 -13.04 -8.86
CA GLN A 789 -15.61 -11.66 -8.72
C GLN A 789 -16.50 -10.68 -9.49
N HIS A 790 -16.06 -9.43 -9.63
CA HIS A 790 -16.79 -8.33 -10.26
C HIS A 790 -16.15 -7.85 -11.55
N ILE A 791 -16.94 -7.14 -12.34
CA ILE A 791 -16.47 -6.43 -13.52
C ILE A 791 -15.50 -5.32 -13.10
N THR A 792 -14.34 -5.28 -13.75
CA THR A 792 -13.28 -4.26 -13.60
C THR A 792 -13.09 -3.44 -14.88
N GLY A 793 -13.88 -3.70 -15.91
CA GLY A 793 -13.84 -2.99 -17.18
C GLY A 793 -14.68 -3.70 -18.23
N TRP A 794 -14.92 -3.03 -19.35
CA TRP A 794 -15.59 -3.61 -20.51
C TRP A 794 -15.14 -2.90 -21.78
N ARG A 795 -15.31 -3.58 -22.90
CA ARG A 795 -15.18 -2.96 -24.22
C ARG A 795 -16.40 -3.26 -25.05
N VAL A 796 -16.78 -2.29 -25.87
CA VAL A 796 -18.07 -2.28 -26.55
C VAL A 796 -17.93 -1.79 -27.98
N TYR A 797 -18.69 -2.43 -28.87
CA TYR A 797 -19.05 -1.89 -30.17
C TYR A 797 -20.56 -1.67 -30.17
N SER A 798 -20.96 -0.41 -30.38
CA SER A 798 -22.37 -0.06 -30.50
C SER A 798 -22.60 0.92 -31.66
N GLY A 799 -23.81 0.85 -32.21
CA GLY A 799 -24.38 1.80 -33.17
C GLY A 799 -25.70 2.33 -32.62
N SER A 800 -26.81 2.11 -33.33
CA SER A 800 -28.17 2.35 -32.78
C SER A 800 -28.60 1.30 -31.75
N LYS A 801 -27.86 0.19 -31.66
CA LYS A 801 -28.00 -0.91 -30.69
C LYS A 801 -26.63 -1.40 -30.22
N VAL A 802 -26.59 -2.27 -29.22
CA VAL A 802 -25.36 -2.89 -28.74
C VAL A 802 -25.05 -4.11 -29.62
N ASP A 803 -23.94 -4.07 -30.35
CA ASP A 803 -23.58 -5.14 -31.30
C ASP A 803 -22.59 -6.15 -30.70
N ARG A 804 -21.61 -5.67 -29.93
CA ARG A 804 -20.55 -6.51 -29.35
C ARG A 804 -20.13 -5.99 -27.99
N LEU A 805 -19.96 -6.89 -27.04
CA LEU A 805 -19.50 -6.60 -25.68
C LEU A 805 -18.48 -7.62 -25.20
N GLN A 806 -17.57 -7.18 -24.35
CA GLN A 806 -16.68 -8.06 -23.62
C GLN A 806 -16.38 -7.45 -22.27
N PHE A 807 -16.44 -8.26 -21.23
CA PHE A 807 -16.23 -7.81 -19.85
C PHE A 807 -14.86 -8.26 -19.35
N ARG A 808 -14.29 -7.46 -18.46
CA ARG A 808 -13.02 -7.72 -17.80
C ARG A 808 -13.24 -7.98 -16.33
N TYR A 809 -12.54 -8.97 -15.81
CA TYR A 809 -12.53 -9.37 -14.41
C TYR A 809 -11.11 -9.27 -13.86
N PRO A 810 -10.88 -9.42 -12.55
CA PRO A 810 -9.52 -9.46 -11.99
C PRO A 810 -8.63 -10.53 -12.66
N GLY A 811 -9.21 -11.65 -13.08
CA GLY A 811 -8.53 -12.74 -13.80
C GLY A 811 -8.25 -12.48 -15.28
N GLY A 812 -8.67 -11.33 -15.83
CA GLY A 812 -8.48 -10.98 -17.23
C GLY A 812 -9.78 -10.73 -17.98
N TRP A 813 -9.69 -10.62 -19.31
CA TRP A 813 -10.85 -10.46 -20.19
C TRP A 813 -11.61 -11.79 -20.31
N GLY A 814 -12.94 -11.75 -20.16
CA GLY A 814 -13.84 -12.86 -20.51
C GLY A 814 -13.93 -13.05 -22.02
N GLU A 815 -14.88 -13.86 -22.50
CA GLU A 815 -15.07 -14.01 -23.95
C GLU A 815 -15.79 -12.80 -24.56
N ALA A 816 -15.56 -12.56 -25.86
CA ALA A 816 -16.22 -11.49 -26.58
C ALA A 816 -17.55 -11.99 -27.14
N HIS A 817 -18.64 -11.29 -26.82
CA HIS A 817 -20.01 -11.70 -27.10
C HIS A 817 -20.68 -10.76 -28.11
N GLY A 818 -21.25 -11.32 -29.18
CA GLY A 818 -21.86 -10.58 -30.30
C GLY A 818 -21.00 -10.58 -31.57
N GLY A 819 -21.22 -9.60 -32.46
CA GLY A 819 -20.63 -9.58 -33.79
C GLY A 819 -19.09 -9.52 -33.83
N ASN A 820 -18.49 -9.66 -35.01
CA ASN A 820 -17.04 -9.77 -35.18
C ASN A 820 -16.29 -8.43 -35.35
N LYS A 821 -16.98 -7.29 -35.20
CA LYS A 821 -16.41 -5.95 -35.42
C LYS A 821 -15.41 -5.54 -34.33
N GLN A 822 -14.40 -4.76 -34.69
CA GLN A 822 -13.41 -4.22 -33.75
C GLN A 822 -14.05 -3.31 -32.72
N PHE A 823 -13.74 -3.46 -31.44
CA PHE A 823 -14.29 -2.64 -30.36
C PHE A 823 -13.98 -1.16 -30.58
N LYS A 824 -14.97 -0.29 -30.34
CA LYS A 824 -14.83 1.17 -30.51
C LYS A 824 -14.39 1.86 -29.23
N GLU A 825 -14.86 1.35 -28.10
CA GLU A 825 -14.60 1.93 -26.80
C GLU A 825 -14.16 0.83 -25.83
N GLU A 826 -13.14 1.14 -25.05
CA GLU A 826 -12.62 0.28 -24.00
C GLU A 826 -12.52 1.09 -22.72
N ILE A 827 -13.20 0.59 -21.67
CA ILE A 827 -13.26 1.19 -20.36
C ILE A 827 -12.62 0.24 -19.37
N LEU A 828 -11.58 0.71 -18.71
CA LEU A 828 -10.97 0.05 -17.57
C LEU A 828 -11.29 0.87 -16.33
N LEU A 829 -11.96 0.24 -15.36
CA LEU A 829 -12.27 0.88 -14.10
C LEU A 829 -11.02 0.95 -13.24
N ALA A 830 -10.91 2.01 -12.45
CA ALA A 830 -9.89 2.09 -11.41
C ALA A 830 -10.10 0.98 -10.37
N ALA A 831 -9.06 0.61 -9.63
CA ALA A 831 -9.12 -0.50 -8.67
C ALA A 831 -10.20 -0.33 -7.57
N ASP A 832 -10.56 0.91 -7.23
CA ASP A 832 -11.59 1.26 -6.26
C ASP A 832 -12.91 1.74 -6.91
N GLU A 833 -12.98 1.68 -8.22
CA GLU A 833 -14.16 1.97 -8.99
C GLU A 833 -14.88 0.70 -9.38
N TYR A 834 -16.18 0.67 -9.13
CA TYR A 834 -17.04 -0.44 -9.50
C TYR A 834 -18.40 0.09 -9.95
N VAL A 835 -19.03 -0.68 -10.83
CA VAL A 835 -20.39 -0.40 -11.26
C VAL A 835 -21.33 -0.67 -10.08
N GLU A 836 -22.13 0.33 -9.73
CA GLU A 836 -23.18 0.23 -8.70
C GLU A 836 -24.59 0.25 -9.32
N ARG A 837 -24.71 0.70 -10.56
CA ARG A 837 -26.00 0.83 -11.25
C ARG A 837 -25.81 0.76 -12.77
N VAL A 838 -26.77 0.17 -13.47
CA VAL A 838 -26.79 0.06 -14.94
C VAL A 838 -28.18 0.45 -15.43
N SER A 839 -28.29 1.49 -16.26
CA SER A 839 -29.53 1.72 -17.01
C SER A 839 -29.45 1.01 -18.34
N PHE A 840 -30.56 0.44 -18.79
CA PHE A 840 -30.59 -0.35 -20.00
C PHE A 840 -31.86 -0.13 -20.83
N ARG A 841 -31.79 -0.53 -22.10
CA ARG A 841 -32.91 -0.74 -23.00
C ARG A 841 -32.83 -2.13 -23.61
N GLY A 842 -33.84 -2.96 -23.34
CA GLY A 842 -33.95 -4.29 -23.93
C GLY A 842 -35.31 -4.51 -24.58
N SER A 843 -35.32 -5.21 -25.70
CA SER A 843 -36.52 -5.72 -26.38
C SER A 843 -36.27 -7.18 -26.82
N SER A 844 -36.26 -7.48 -28.12
CA SER A 844 -35.78 -8.75 -28.68
C SER A 844 -34.25 -8.88 -28.66
N GLU A 845 -33.52 -7.78 -28.45
CA GLU A 845 -32.06 -7.68 -28.36
C GLU A 845 -31.69 -6.65 -27.28
N VAL A 846 -30.40 -6.56 -26.92
CA VAL A 846 -29.90 -5.46 -26.08
C VAL A 846 -29.72 -4.20 -26.93
N GLU A 847 -30.64 -3.24 -26.76
CA GLU A 847 -30.65 -2.02 -27.56
C GLU A 847 -29.81 -0.91 -26.95
N GLY A 848 -29.66 -0.84 -25.63
CA GLY A 848 -28.86 0.21 -24.99
C GLY A 848 -28.39 -0.14 -23.59
N VAL A 849 -27.20 0.34 -23.20
CA VAL A 849 -26.68 0.21 -21.83
C VAL A 849 -25.87 1.46 -21.41
N ILE A 850 -26.01 1.85 -20.15
CA ILE A 850 -25.23 2.88 -19.46
C ILE A 850 -24.80 2.34 -18.10
N PHE A 851 -23.51 2.42 -17.81
CA PHE A 851 -22.94 2.00 -16.53
C PHE A 851 -22.65 3.22 -15.64
N TYR A 852 -23.10 3.16 -14.40
CA TYR A 852 -22.86 4.17 -13.38
C TYR A 852 -22.00 3.55 -12.27
N THR A 853 -20.96 4.27 -11.87
CA THR A 853 -19.98 3.78 -10.90
C THR A 853 -20.14 4.46 -9.55
N ASN A 854 -19.63 3.82 -8.50
CA ASN A 854 -19.55 4.37 -7.14
C ASN A 854 -18.76 5.68 -7.02
N LYS A 855 -18.09 6.11 -8.10
CA LYS A 855 -17.41 7.41 -8.21
C LYS A 855 -18.27 8.48 -8.87
N GLY A 856 -19.56 8.22 -9.09
CA GLY A 856 -20.48 9.11 -9.80
C GLY A 856 -20.19 9.24 -11.29
N ARG A 857 -19.30 8.41 -11.85
CA ARG A 857 -18.99 8.41 -13.28
C ARG A 857 -20.08 7.67 -14.04
N THR A 858 -20.38 8.18 -15.23
CA THR A 858 -21.33 7.61 -16.16
C THR A 858 -20.59 7.22 -17.43
N HIS A 859 -20.72 5.96 -17.84
CA HIS A 859 -20.08 5.40 -19.01
C HIS A 859 -21.16 4.86 -19.97
N GLY A 860 -21.24 5.46 -21.15
CA GLY A 860 -22.34 5.29 -22.11
C GLY A 860 -22.60 6.63 -22.80
N ASN A 861 -23.53 6.76 -23.73
CA ASN A 861 -24.68 5.91 -24.04
C ASN A 861 -24.37 4.89 -25.14
N TYR A 862 -24.26 3.61 -24.77
CA TYR A 862 -23.93 2.57 -25.76
C TYR A 862 -25.21 2.05 -26.38
N GLY A 863 -25.45 2.36 -27.66
CA GLY A 863 -26.67 1.98 -28.37
C GLY A 863 -27.78 3.05 -28.29
N SER A 864 -29.00 2.63 -27.99
CA SER A 864 -30.18 3.49 -27.95
C SER A 864 -30.18 4.43 -26.76
N SER A 865 -30.51 5.71 -27.00
CA SER A 865 -30.50 6.72 -25.95
C SER A 865 -31.67 6.71 -24.96
N LYS A 866 -32.73 5.95 -25.27
CA LYS A 866 -33.98 5.90 -24.50
C LYS A 866 -34.03 4.67 -23.60
N MET A 867 -33.47 4.73 -22.40
CA MET A 867 -33.48 3.60 -21.45
C MET A 867 -34.92 3.25 -21.01
N ASN A 868 -35.21 1.97 -20.81
CA ASN A 868 -36.52 1.48 -20.34
C ASN A 868 -36.45 0.69 -19.03
N GLY A 869 -35.26 0.50 -18.47
CA GLY A 869 -35.06 -0.19 -17.20
C GLY A 869 -33.74 0.15 -16.53
N GLU A 870 -33.60 -0.29 -15.29
CA GLU A 870 -32.41 -0.08 -14.48
C GLU A 870 -32.13 -1.27 -13.57
N TYR A 871 -30.86 -1.64 -13.47
CA TYR A 871 -30.32 -2.59 -12.52
C TYR A 871 -29.52 -1.85 -11.45
N LYS A 872 -29.85 -2.02 -10.17
CA LYS A 872 -29.04 -1.53 -9.05
C LYS A 872 -28.30 -2.69 -8.45
N VAL A 873 -27.01 -2.53 -8.18
CA VAL A 873 -26.23 -3.57 -7.50
C VAL A 873 -26.64 -3.58 -6.02
N THR A 874 -26.80 -4.78 -5.45
CA THR A 874 -27.03 -4.97 -4.01
C THR A 874 -26.07 -4.10 -3.18
N PRO A 875 -26.55 -3.33 -2.20
CA PRO A 875 -25.69 -2.53 -1.32
C PRO A 875 -24.55 -3.35 -0.72
N GLY A 876 -23.32 -2.85 -0.81
CA GLY A 876 -22.11 -3.55 -0.33
C GLY A 876 -21.57 -4.62 -1.28
N GLN A 877 -22.25 -4.90 -2.39
CA GLN A 877 -21.76 -5.78 -3.46
C GLN A 877 -21.34 -4.96 -4.69
N LYS A 878 -20.76 -5.66 -5.68
CA LYS A 878 -20.35 -5.07 -6.97
C LYS A 878 -21.07 -5.80 -8.11
N LEU A 879 -21.16 -5.20 -9.30
CA LEU A 879 -21.68 -5.90 -10.47
C LEU A 879 -20.79 -7.11 -10.81
N GLY A 880 -21.35 -8.30 -10.68
CA GLY A 880 -20.69 -9.61 -10.68
C GLY A 880 -20.49 -10.21 -12.08
N CYS A 881 -20.39 -11.53 -12.13
CA CYS A 881 -20.18 -12.28 -13.36
C CYS A 881 -21.32 -12.07 -14.36
N MET A 882 -20.95 -11.83 -15.61
CA MET A 882 -21.92 -11.58 -16.68
C MET A 882 -22.25 -12.90 -17.38
N SER A 883 -23.51 -13.03 -17.77
CA SER A 883 -24.01 -14.13 -18.59
C SER A 883 -25.06 -13.59 -19.55
N GLY A 884 -25.42 -14.36 -20.57
CA GLY A 884 -26.40 -13.91 -21.54
C GLY A 884 -26.51 -14.80 -22.76
N ARG A 885 -26.96 -14.20 -23.87
CA ARG A 885 -26.99 -14.83 -25.18
C ARG A 885 -26.43 -13.89 -26.24
N SER A 886 -25.71 -14.45 -27.21
CA SER A 886 -25.20 -13.66 -28.33
C SER A 886 -25.03 -14.50 -29.60
N GLY A 887 -25.26 -13.87 -30.74
CA GLY A 887 -24.96 -14.37 -32.08
C GLY A 887 -24.21 -13.30 -32.86
N ASP A 888 -24.76 -12.86 -33.99
CA ASP A 888 -24.21 -11.72 -34.75
C ASP A 888 -24.29 -10.38 -33.99
N ARG A 889 -25.06 -10.35 -32.89
CA ARG A 889 -25.26 -9.20 -31.98
C ARG A 889 -25.37 -9.66 -30.53
N THR A 890 -25.36 -8.72 -29.59
CA THR A 890 -25.66 -9.02 -28.18
C THR A 890 -27.17 -9.15 -27.98
N ASP A 891 -27.69 -10.38 -28.06
CA ASP A 891 -29.13 -10.67 -27.95
C ASP A 891 -29.65 -10.51 -26.52
N GLN A 892 -28.87 -10.90 -25.50
CA GLN A 892 -29.27 -10.85 -24.10
C GLN A 892 -28.10 -10.63 -23.14
N LEU A 893 -28.34 -9.85 -22.08
CA LEU A 893 -27.46 -9.72 -20.91
C LEU A 893 -28.21 -10.05 -19.63
N ILE A 894 -27.51 -10.66 -18.68
CA ILE A 894 -28.00 -10.97 -17.34
C ILE A 894 -27.07 -10.29 -16.33
N PHE A 895 -27.57 -9.27 -15.66
CA PHE A 895 -26.86 -8.57 -14.60
C PHE A 895 -27.01 -9.31 -13.27
N ARG A 896 -25.91 -9.46 -12.52
CA ARG A 896 -25.90 -10.11 -11.20
C ARG A 896 -24.95 -9.34 -10.26
N SER A 897 -25.11 -9.45 -8.96
CA SER A 897 -24.13 -8.95 -7.99
C SER A 897 -23.08 -10.03 -7.65
N THR A 898 -21.93 -9.64 -7.07
CA THR A 898 -20.83 -10.56 -6.74
C THR A 898 -21.23 -11.67 -5.77
N GLY A 899 -21.26 -12.90 -6.28
CA GLY A 899 -21.47 -14.16 -5.58
C GLY A 899 -22.49 -15.07 -6.30
N PRO A 900 -22.30 -16.40 -6.36
CA PRO A 900 -23.44 -17.31 -6.43
C PRO A 900 -24.24 -17.14 -5.13
N ARG A 901 -25.57 -17.17 -5.20
CA ARG A 901 -26.43 -16.95 -4.04
C ARG A 901 -26.56 -18.18 -3.15
#